data_AF-A0A7C4NWK9-F1
#
_entry.id   AF-A0A7C4NWK9-F1
#
_cell.length_a   1.000
_cell.length_b   1.000
_cell.length_c   1.000
_cell.angle_alpha   90.00
_cell.angle_beta   90.00
_cell.angle_gamma   90.00
#
_symmetry.space_group_name_H-M   'P 1'
#
loop_
_entity.id
_entity.type
_entity.pdbx_description
1 polymer ?
#
loop_
_entity_poly.entity_id
_entity_poly.type
_entity_poly.pdbx_seq_one_letter_code
_entity_poly.pdbx_strand_id
1 'polypeptide(L)'
;MKYQDIREEELKNKVAHDYFWLYDCTKIIGNVDFCVSMYQKAPSLFEHEFLLWAEAKRGSSDIYNSITQLILTIGKARTFDKYLPPAFLGAFDGEKIAFIPYNEIHDVFYINDFNWNVTPSNYDTKEFKIIHDKVKSVIDSKTLLFYFITDDRELKKFIKNNFVVSKFGITKTRIDKNNFIVIYNKWLQTVKPTIAVNWEAAKKNGIIDGDFYLADLLSQDNNTLKEKLFVLLKHDHYELDRKIDEAGMFSSKRTEFTDKQVAHTLFWNKYERPPKEEYWDYIVERRDLLVPQDVRERKGSFFTPQMWVELSQKYLADVLGENWQDDYYVWDCAAGTGNLLNGLTNKYNIWASTLDRQDVEVMHDRINNGANLLHDHVFQFDFLNDEFLPRSKGGKLPDNLYRIISSPEERKKLVVYINPPYAEAGTGLGKGHKKDITLSIEINEKLKPIVGNAVNEIFALFMTRIYKEMQGCILGQFSKLKFVNGNNFKKFKEYFLAKYARGFVVPADTFDNVKGQFPIGFTIWNTLEKSKIEMVTVDVFDNKGNFIGNKNFYGNLPKGINQWIDKHQDKINMKIGFLDCSTPDFQNQNYVFIDILENETNDHRFHLYLTQKNLIIGAIYFSVRHCIEATWLNDRDQFLYPNNGWESDTEFQNDCLAFTLFHGQNRISSREGVNHWIPFTESEVNARERFESHFMTDFISGKIKAANTGLFDVQPQRETPLEFSPEAQAVFDAGRELWRYYHSKPNVNVNASLYDIKEYFQGRNEKGKMNNKSTDETYTNLTGNLREKLKLLAEKIEPKIYEYGFLKQ
;
A
#
# COMPACT_ATOMS: atom_id res chain seq x y z
N MET A 1 -1.09 10.90 50.38
CA MET A 1 -1.00 11.92 49.29
C MET A 1 -0.51 13.27 49.81
N LYS A 2 0.58 13.83 49.22
CA LYS A 2 1.16 15.14 49.60
C LYS A 2 0.39 16.32 48.99
N TYR A 3 -0.11 16.17 47.76
CA TYR A 3 -0.83 17.21 47.04
C TYR A 3 -2.29 16.78 46.79
N GLN A 4 -3.22 17.30 47.60
CA GLN A 4 -4.64 16.96 47.54
C GLN A 4 -5.46 18.06 46.86
N ASP A 5 -6.50 17.68 46.12
CA ASP A 5 -7.52 18.55 45.51
C ASP A 5 -7.07 19.65 44.55
N ILE A 6 -5.79 19.68 44.16
CA ILE A 6 -5.25 20.63 43.19
C ILE A 6 -5.48 20.19 41.73
N ARG A 7 -5.37 21.14 40.79
CA ARG A 7 -5.39 20.85 39.34
C ARG A 7 -4.06 20.22 38.90
N GLU A 8 -4.08 19.46 37.81
CA GLU A 8 -2.87 18.82 37.29
C GLU A 8 -1.76 19.82 36.93
N GLU A 9 -2.11 20.95 36.34
CA GLU A 9 -1.16 22.05 36.08
C GLU A 9 -0.55 22.64 37.37
N GLU A 10 -1.33 22.72 38.44
CA GLU A 10 -0.83 23.16 39.74
C GLU A 10 0.11 22.11 40.34
N LEU A 11 -0.19 20.81 40.15
CA LEU A 11 0.67 19.71 40.56
C LEU A 11 2.02 19.75 39.84
N LYS A 12 2.04 19.92 38.51
CA LYS A 12 3.27 20.05 37.70
C LYS A 12 4.16 21.17 38.25
N ASN A 13 3.57 22.33 38.54
CA ASN A 13 4.29 23.48 39.10
C ASN A 13 4.85 23.22 40.51
N LYS A 14 4.08 22.56 41.39
CA LYS A 14 4.55 22.22 42.74
C LYS A 14 5.65 21.17 42.72
N VAL A 15 5.56 20.15 41.88
CA VAL A 15 6.62 19.14 41.73
C VAL A 15 7.90 19.75 41.15
N ALA A 16 7.77 20.65 40.16
CA ALA A 16 8.91 21.43 39.67
C ALA A 16 9.59 22.21 40.79
N HIS A 17 8.82 22.96 41.58
CA HIS A 17 9.33 23.77 42.68
C HIS A 17 9.96 22.93 43.80
N ASP A 18 9.30 21.85 44.23
CA ASP A 18 9.73 21.10 45.41
C ASP A 18 10.94 20.18 45.14
N TYR A 19 11.07 19.67 43.91
CA TYR A 19 12.04 18.63 43.57
C TYR A 19 13.00 18.99 42.43
N PHE A 20 12.60 19.86 41.50
CA PHE A 20 13.36 20.18 40.30
C PHE A 20 13.71 21.67 40.16
N TRP A 21 13.65 22.47 41.23
CA TRP A 21 13.84 23.94 41.17
C TRP A 21 15.22 24.40 40.64
N LEU A 22 16.20 23.50 40.59
CA LEU A 22 17.53 23.76 40.02
C LEU A 22 17.58 23.59 38.49
N TYR A 23 16.49 23.13 37.86
CA TYR A 23 16.40 22.79 36.44
C TYR A 23 15.34 23.62 35.72
N ASP A 24 15.41 23.65 34.38
CA ASP A 24 14.37 24.26 33.55
C ASP A 24 13.22 23.24 33.36
N CYS A 25 12.05 23.56 33.91
CA CYS A 25 10.83 22.79 33.76
C CYS A 25 9.76 23.51 32.91
N THR A 26 10.13 24.59 32.22
CA THR A 26 9.17 25.46 31.51
C THR A 26 8.86 24.99 30.10
N LYS A 27 9.68 24.10 29.54
CA LYS A 27 9.54 23.61 28.17
C LYS A 27 8.68 22.35 28.11
N ILE A 28 7.91 22.24 27.03
CA ILE A 28 7.02 21.10 26.74
C ILE A 28 7.39 20.55 25.36
N ILE A 29 7.52 19.22 25.24
CA ILE A 29 7.77 18.55 23.96
C ILE A 29 6.52 17.80 23.51
N GLY A 30 5.88 18.30 22.45
CA GLY A 30 4.70 17.64 21.88
C GLY A 30 3.61 17.47 22.94
N ASN A 31 3.19 16.22 23.18
CA ASN A 31 2.16 15.84 24.15
C ASN A 31 2.75 15.28 25.46
N VAL A 32 4.04 15.53 25.76
CA VAL A 32 4.64 15.15 27.04
C VAL A 32 4.27 16.18 28.10
N ASP A 33 3.67 15.74 29.21
CA ASP A 33 3.12 16.63 30.23
C ASP A 33 4.15 17.45 31.03
N PHE A 34 5.33 16.87 31.28
CA PHE A 34 6.35 17.48 32.10
C PHE A 34 7.74 17.15 31.57
N CYS A 35 8.60 18.16 31.42
CA CYS A 35 9.98 17.97 31.02
C CYS A 35 10.91 18.64 32.03
N VAL A 36 12.06 18.02 32.28
CA VAL A 36 13.15 18.61 33.06
C VAL A 36 14.35 18.69 32.15
N SER A 37 14.92 19.87 31.98
CA SER A 37 16.14 20.10 31.21
C SER A 37 17.07 21.07 31.94
N MET A 38 18.27 21.23 31.39
CA MET A 38 19.23 22.20 31.93
C MET A 38 18.90 23.61 31.46
N TYR A 39 19.02 24.61 32.34
CA TYR A 39 18.93 26.01 31.96
C TYR A 39 20.00 26.35 30.91
N GLN A 40 19.57 26.79 29.72
CA GLN A 40 20.49 27.24 28.68
C GLN A 40 21.00 28.64 29.00
N LYS A 41 22.32 28.79 29.17
CA LYS A 41 22.98 30.10 29.12
C LYS A 41 23.32 30.41 27.66
N ALA A 42 22.60 31.37 27.06
CA ALA A 42 22.73 31.85 25.68
C ALA A 42 22.16 30.89 24.59
N PRO A 43 21.83 31.38 23.37
CA PRO A 43 21.44 30.50 22.27
C PRO A 43 22.67 29.71 21.84
N SER A 44 22.80 28.49 22.38
CA SER A 44 23.94 27.63 22.07
C SER A 44 23.75 27.00 20.68
N LEU A 45 24.86 26.76 19.99
CA LEU A 45 24.93 25.98 18.74
C LEU A 45 24.62 24.48 18.94
N PHE A 46 24.26 24.06 20.16
CA PHE A 46 24.13 22.66 20.58
C PHE A 46 22.66 22.35 20.94
N GLU A 47 22.23 21.12 20.65
CA GLU A 47 20.87 20.65 20.94
C GLU A 47 20.55 20.68 22.45
N HIS A 48 19.28 20.87 22.79
CA HIS A 48 18.82 20.97 24.17
C HIS A 48 18.79 19.60 24.84
N GLU A 49 19.53 19.43 25.94
CA GLU A 49 19.63 18.18 26.68
C GLU A 49 18.51 18.07 27.73
N PHE A 50 17.63 17.10 27.56
CA PHE A 50 16.56 16.78 28.51
C PHE A 50 17.05 15.71 29.49
N LEU A 51 16.67 15.84 30.76
CA LEU A 51 16.99 14.89 31.83
C LEU A 51 15.81 13.98 32.15
N LEU A 52 14.58 14.50 32.06
CA LEU A 52 13.36 13.74 32.31
C LEU A 52 12.25 14.17 31.34
N TRP A 53 11.54 13.18 30.80
CA TRP A 53 10.19 13.35 30.27
C TRP A 53 9.22 12.58 31.16
N ALA A 54 8.11 13.20 31.54
CA ALA A 54 7.17 12.59 32.46
C ALA A 54 5.70 12.86 32.10
N GLU A 55 4.84 11.90 32.41
CA GLU A 55 3.38 12.03 32.45
C GLU A 55 2.96 12.53 33.84
N ALA A 56 1.98 13.43 33.93
CA ALA A 56 1.43 13.87 35.22
C ALA A 56 -0.05 13.48 35.33
N LYS A 57 -0.50 13.03 36.51
CA LYS A 57 -1.93 12.73 36.74
C LYS A 57 -2.45 13.42 37.99
N ARG A 58 -3.67 13.94 37.92
CA ARG A 58 -4.37 14.48 39.10
C ARG A 58 -4.74 13.37 40.10
N GLY A 59 -4.60 13.66 41.40
CA GLY A 59 -5.04 12.73 42.47
C GLY A 59 -4.08 11.56 42.64
N SER A 60 -4.60 10.35 42.89
CA SER A 60 -3.79 9.13 42.90
C SER A 60 -4.11 8.36 41.63
N SER A 61 -3.08 7.96 40.88
CA SER A 61 -3.21 7.14 39.68
C SER A 61 -2.42 5.84 39.79
N ASP A 62 -2.65 4.96 38.82
CA ASP A 62 -1.74 3.85 38.53
C ASP A 62 -0.53 4.41 37.77
N ILE A 63 0.62 4.39 38.45
CA ILE A 63 1.86 4.97 37.96
C ILE A 63 2.46 4.16 36.81
N TYR A 64 2.24 2.84 36.78
CA TYR A 64 2.71 1.96 35.71
C TYR A 64 1.93 2.26 34.43
N ASN A 65 0.61 2.45 34.55
CA ASN A 65 -0.22 2.89 33.43
C ASN A 65 0.20 4.26 32.91
N SER A 66 0.53 5.19 33.81
CA SER A 66 0.94 6.55 33.44
C SER A 66 2.28 6.57 32.69
N ILE A 67 3.26 5.77 33.11
CA ILE A 67 4.53 5.64 32.37
C ILE A 67 4.34 4.90 31.04
N THR A 68 3.47 3.90 31.01
CA THR A 68 3.10 3.20 29.77
C THR A 68 2.48 4.16 28.75
N GLN A 69 1.57 5.03 29.21
CA GLN A 69 0.99 6.11 28.41
C GLN A 69 2.05 7.03 27.81
N LEU A 70 3.04 7.45 28.62
CA LEU A 70 4.13 8.29 28.16
C LEU A 70 4.93 7.61 27.03
N ILE A 71 5.30 6.34 27.21
CA ILE A 71 6.09 5.60 26.22
C ILE A 71 5.31 5.45 24.91
N LEU A 72 4.02 5.10 24.98
CA LEU A 72 3.15 5.05 23.80
C LEU A 72 3.03 6.42 23.12
N THR A 73 2.93 7.50 23.90
CA THR A 73 2.88 8.88 23.37
C THR A 73 4.18 9.26 22.66
N ILE A 74 5.34 8.94 23.24
CA ILE A 74 6.66 9.16 22.65
C ILE A 74 6.82 8.38 21.34
N GLY A 75 6.42 7.10 21.33
CA GLY A 75 6.58 6.25 20.15
C GLY A 75 5.60 6.61 19.03
N LYS A 76 4.35 6.97 19.35
CA LYS A 76 3.37 7.48 18.39
C LYS A 76 3.84 8.76 17.70
N ALA A 77 4.40 9.69 18.48
CA ALA A 77 4.90 10.97 17.95
C ALA A 77 6.31 10.86 17.35
N ARG A 78 6.98 9.72 17.53
CA ARG A 78 8.41 9.49 17.21
C ARG A 78 9.30 10.62 17.73
N THR A 79 9.08 11.03 18.99
CA THR A 79 9.78 12.16 19.60
C THR A 79 11.30 11.98 19.61
N PHE A 80 11.76 10.72 19.71
CA PHE A 80 13.18 10.33 19.71
C PHE A 80 13.91 10.51 18.36
N ASP A 81 13.20 10.75 17.25
CA ASP A 81 13.84 11.09 15.98
C ASP A 81 14.24 12.56 15.89
N LYS A 82 13.53 13.41 16.65
CA LYS A 82 13.63 14.88 16.56
C LYS A 82 14.44 15.48 17.69
N TYR A 83 14.41 14.85 18.86
CA TYR A 83 15.08 15.32 20.07
C TYR A 83 16.00 14.23 20.62
N LEU A 84 17.08 14.64 21.30
CA LEU A 84 17.89 13.71 22.08
C LEU A 84 17.02 13.10 23.18
N PRO A 85 17.01 11.76 23.34
CA PRO A 85 16.23 11.12 24.37
C PRO A 85 16.74 11.53 25.76
N PRO A 86 15.85 11.63 26.78
CA PRO A 86 16.24 12.01 28.12
C PRO A 86 16.95 10.86 28.83
N ALA A 87 17.64 11.18 29.93
CA ALA A 87 18.22 10.15 30.80
C ALA A 87 17.12 9.24 31.42
N PHE A 88 15.99 9.85 31.81
CA PHE A 88 14.87 9.15 32.43
C PHE A 88 13.54 9.46 31.73
N LEU A 89 12.66 8.46 31.69
CA LEU A 89 11.22 8.63 31.57
C LEU A 89 10.60 8.52 32.96
N GLY A 90 9.40 9.06 33.16
CA GLY A 90 8.73 8.93 34.45
C GLY A 90 7.26 9.26 34.43
N ALA A 91 6.62 9.14 35.58
CA ALA A 91 5.31 9.70 35.82
C ALA A 91 5.18 10.11 37.28
N PHE A 92 4.29 11.06 37.57
CA PHE A 92 3.94 11.43 38.94
C PHE A 92 2.46 11.78 39.09
N ASP A 93 1.97 11.62 40.31
CA ASP A 93 0.63 12.03 40.72
C ASP A 93 0.68 12.86 42.00
N GLY A 94 -0.42 13.04 42.74
CA GLY A 94 -0.43 13.79 44.00
C GLY A 94 0.29 13.10 45.17
N GLU A 95 0.62 11.81 45.02
CA GLU A 95 1.12 10.94 46.08
C GLU A 95 2.56 10.46 45.86
N LYS A 96 2.92 10.14 44.63
CA LYS A 96 4.16 9.43 44.28
C LYS A 96 4.71 9.83 42.92
N ILE A 97 5.99 9.53 42.70
CA ILE A 97 6.71 9.70 41.44
C ILE A 97 7.53 8.45 41.13
N ALA A 98 7.57 8.05 39.87
CA ALA A 98 8.40 6.94 39.41
C ALA A 98 9.29 7.33 38.23
N PHE A 99 10.43 6.66 38.12
CA PHE A 99 11.42 6.85 37.06
C PHE A 99 11.76 5.54 36.36
N ILE A 100 12.04 5.61 35.07
CA ILE A 100 12.61 4.52 34.26
C ILE A 100 13.80 5.06 33.48
N PRO A 101 15.00 4.47 33.63
CA PRO A 101 16.13 4.80 32.77
C PRO A 101 15.78 4.52 31.31
N TYR A 102 16.02 5.48 30.41
CA TYR A 102 15.63 5.34 29.00
C TYR A 102 16.26 4.11 28.33
N ASN A 103 17.48 3.73 28.72
CA ASN A 103 18.21 2.56 28.21
C ASN A 103 17.59 1.20 28.57
N GLU A 104 16.64 1.14 29.49
CA GLU A 104 15.95 -0.11 29.84
C GLU A 104 14.69 -0.32 28.99
N ILE A 105 14.21 0.75 28.34
CA ILE A 105 12.95 0.74 27.59
C ILE A 105 13.13 1.12 26.12
N HIS A 106 14.31 1.63 25.72
CA HIS A 106 14.52 2.18 24.38
C HIS A 106 14.30 1.16 23.25
N ASP A 107 14.63 -0.11 23.48
CA ASP A 107 14.42 -1.22 22.56
C ASP A 107 12.94 -1.43 22.22
N VAL A 108 12.02 -1.02 23.10
CA VAL A 108 10.57 -1.01 22.85
C VAL A 108 10.25 -0.17 21.62
N PHE A 109 10.90 0.98 21.46
CA PHE A 109 10.70 1.86 20.30
C PHE A 109 11.11 1.24 18.97
N TYR A 110 11.79 0.09 19.01
CA TYR A 110 12.30 -0.63 17.85
C TYR A 110 11.73 -2.05 17.74
N ILE A 111 10.72 -2.41 18.54
CA ILE A 111 9.99 -3.67 18.40
C ILE A 111 9.33 -3.69 17.02
N ASN A 112 9.64 -4.73 16.23
CA ASN A 112 8.94 -5.01 14.98
C ASN A 112 7.49 -5.43 15.33
N ASP A 113 6.50 -5.04 14.52
CA ASP A 113 5.09 -5.41 14.72
C ASP A 113 4.45 -4.79 15.99
N PHE A 114 4.85 -3.57 16.33
CA PHE A 114 4.24 -2.78 17.40
C PHE A 114 3.35 -1.66 16.83
N ASN A 115 2.03 -1.68 17.09
CA ASN A 115 1.12 -0.65 16.57
C ASN A 115 1.18 0.65 17.38
N TRP A 116 2.02 1.59 16.95
CA TRP A 116 2.15 2.90 17.60
C TRP A 116 0.91 3.81 17.50
N ASN A 117 -0.09 3.47 16.69
CA ASN A 117 -1.28 4.30 16.53
C ASN A 117 -2.35 4.08 17.60
N VAL A 118 -2.18 3.09 18.49
CA VAL A 118 -3.09 2.86 19.62
C VAL A 118 -3.29 4.11 20.46
N THR A 119 -4.46 4.24 21.06
CA THR A 119 -4.74 5.33 21.99
C THR A 119 -3.96 5.03 23.29
N PRO A 120 -3.03 5.91 23.73
CA PRO A 120 -2.20 5.62 24.90
C PRO A 120 -3.00 5.30 26.16
N SER A 121 -4.20 5.85 26.30
CA SER A 121 -5.10 5.60 27.43
C SER A 121 -5.97 4.34 27.33
N ASN A 122 -5.82 3.52 26.28
CA ASN A 122 -6.55 2.26 26.14
C ASN A 122 -5.73 1.09 26.71
N TYR A 123 -6.07 0.71 27.94
CA TYR A 123 -5.37 -0.32 28.74
C TYR A 123 -5.56 -1.75 28.22
N ASP A 124 -6.54 -1.99 27.35
CA ASP A 124 -6.88 -3.34 26.89
C ASP A 124 -6.03 -3.81 25.71
N THR A 125 -5.34 -2.89 25.04
CA THR A 125 -4.53 -3.18 23.85
C THR A 125 -3.32 -4.06 24.16
N LYS A 126 -2.91 -4.87 23.17
CA LYS A 126 -1.72 -5.73 23.26
C LYS A 126 -0.47 -4.89 23.49
N GLU A 127 -0.35 -3.78 22.77
CA GLU A 127 0.74 -2.82 22.85
C GLU A 127 0.88 -2.24 24.25
N PHE A 128 -0.24 -1.83 24.86
CA PHE A 128 -0.25 -1.32 26.22
C PHE A 128 0.23 -2.38 27.21
N LYS A 129 -0.27 -3.61 27.11
CA LYS A 129 0.12 -4.71 28.01
C LYS A 129 1.61 -5.07 27.91
N ILE A 130 2.15 -5.15 26.69
CA ILE A 130 3.59 -5.44 26.46
C ILE A 130 4.47 -4.37 27.12
N ILE A 131 4.16 -3.09 26.90
CA ILE A 131 4.92 -2.00 27.49
C ILE A 131 4.73 -1.99 29.01
N HIS A 132 3.50 -2.15 29.47
CA HIS A 132 3.16 -2.17 30.89
C HIS A 132 3.92 -3.25 31.65
N ASP A 133 3.99 -4.48 31.14
CA ASP A 133 4.72 -5.58 31.76
C ASP A 133 6.22 -5.27 31.88
N LYS A 134 6.79 -4.65 30.85
CA LYS A 134 8.19 -4.23 30.87
C LYS A 134 8.44 -3.06 31.84
N VAL A 135 7.57 -2.05 31.83
CA VAL A 135 7.58 -0.91 32.76
C VAL A 135 7.52 -1.41 34.20
N LYS A 136 6.61 -2.34 34.49
CA LYS A 136 6.44 -2.94 35.81
C LYS A 136 7.69 -3.71 36.24
N SER A 137 8.21 -4.58 35.38
CA SER A 137 9.45 -5.33 35.65
C SER A 137 10.63 -4.42 35.98
N VAL A 138 10.81 -3.31 35.24
CA VAL A 138 11.91 -2.37 35.47
C VAL A 138 11.73 -1.57 36.77
N ILE A 139 10.53 -1.06 37.05
CA ILE A 139 10.28 -0.28 38.27
C ILE A 139 10.42 -1.16 39.51
N ASP A 140 9.83 -2.36 39.49
CA ASP A 140 9.82 -3.28 40.64
C ASP A 140 11.23 -3.81 40.93
N SER A 141 12.01 -4.13 39.89
CA SER A 141 13.38 -4.64 40.06
C SER A 141 14.38 -3.57 40.53
N LYS A 142 14.16 -2.29 40.21
CA LYS A 142 15.09 -1.20 40.53
C LYS A 142 14.61 -0.26 41.65
N THR A 143 13.43 -0.50 42.21
CA THR A 143 12.83 0.31 43.29
C THR A 143 12.80 1.81 42.94
N LEU A 144 12.37 2.14 41.72
CA LEU A 144 12.36 3.52 41.20
C LEU A 144 11.03 4.25 41.43
N LEU A 145 10.30 3.86 42.48
CA LEU A 145 9.03 4.45 42.90
C LEU A 145 9.22 5.12 44.27
N PHE A 146 8.86 6.40 44.37
CA PHE A 146 9.02 7.21 45.57
C PHE A 146 7.69 7.86 45.97
N TYR A 147 7.28 7.69 47.21
CA TYR A 147 6.16 8.40 47.81
C TYR A 147 6.63 9.72 48.42
N PHE A 148 5.97 10.82 48.07
CA PHE A 148 6.46 12.16 48.44
C PHE A 148 6.49 12.43 49.95
N ILE A 149 5.70 11.71 50.76
CA ILE A 149 5.67 11.89 52.21
C ILE A 149 6.71 11.00 52.89
N THR A 150 6.78 9.71 52.56
CA THR A 150 7.65 8.76 53.24
C THR A 150 9.08 8.80 52.72
N ASP A 151 9.26 9.08 51.43
CA ASP A 151 10.54 8.90 50.73
C ASP A 151 11.17 10.24 50.32
N ASP A 152 10.70 11.38 50.85
CA ASP A 152 11.14 12.73 50.44
C ASP A 152 12.66 12.90 50.44
N ARG A 153 13.33 12.39 51.48
CA ARG A 153 14.80 12.45 51.60
C ARG A 153 15.50 11.61 50.53
N GLU A 154 14.97 10.42 50.25
CA GLU A 154 15.53 9.48 49.28
C GLU A 154 15.33 9.98 47.86
N LEU A 155 14.15 10.51 47.55
CA LEU A 155 13.84 11.15 46.28
C LEU A 155 14.77 12.35 46.01
N LYS A 156 14.96 13.24 46.98
CA LYS A 156 15.90 14.37 46.85
C LYS A 156 17.33 13.90 46.61
N LYS A 157 17.75 12.82 47.28
CA LYS A 157 19.06 12.21 47.08
C LYS A 157 19.18 11.56 45.69
N PHE A 158 18.14 10.87 45.23
CA PHE A 158 18.07 10.25 43.90
C PHE A 158 18.21 11.30 42.80
N ILE A 159 17.42 12.37 42.84
CA ILE A 159 17.48 13.46 41.86
C ILE A 159 18.88 14.08 41.87
N LYS A 160 19.41 14.43 43.05
CA LYS A 160 20.76 15.01 43.16
C LYS A 160 21.86 14.12 42.55
N ASN A 161 21.73 12.80 42.68
CA ASN A 161 22.76 11.85 42.24
C ASN A 161 22.62 11.43 40.77
N ASN A 162 21.42 11.49 40.19
CA ASN A 162 21.14 11.00 38.83
C ASN A 162 20.92 12.13 37.81
N PHE A 163 20.63 13.35 38.27
CA PHE A 163 20.45 14.54 37.45
C PHE A 163 21.69 15.44 37.58
N VAL A 164 22.88 14.86 37.41
CA VAL A 164 24.15 15.55 37.71
C VAL A 164 24.55 16.51 36.60
N VAL A 165 24.89 17.73 37.01
CA VAL A 165 25.50 18.79 36.19
C VAL A 165 26.89 18.34 35.70
N SER A 166 27.01 17.90 34.46
CA SER A 166 28.30 17.92 33.77
C SER A 166 28.69 19.38 33.49
N LYS A 167 29.90 19.74 33.92
CA LYS A 167 30.44 21.10 34.01
C LYS A 167 30.32 21.89 32.69
N PHE A 168 29.93 23.16 32.85
CA PHE A 168 29.89 24.23 31.85
C PHE A 168 31.14 24.32 30.94
N GLY A 169 30.90 24.42 29.62
CA GLY A 169 31.78 25.09 28.65
C GLY A 169 32.02 24.32 27.34
N ILE A 170 31.39 24.74 26.24
CA ILE A 170 31.62 24.25 24.85
C ILE A 170 31.84 22.73 24.77
N THR A 171 30.98 21.96 25.42
CA THR A 171 31.12 20.50 25.49
C THR A 171 30.38 19.86 24.34
N LYS A 172 31.10 19.08 23.54
CA LYS A 172 30.50 18.18 22.55
C LYS A 172 29.48 17.24 23.22
N THR A 173 28.39 16.89 22.54
CA THR A 173 27.37 15.96 23.06
C THR A 173 27.99 14.58 23.28
N ARG A 174 27.89 14.04 24.50
CA ARG A 174 28.40 12.71 24.84
C ARG A 174 27.61 11.61 24.15
N ILE A 175 28.32 10.60 23.63
CA ILE A 175 27.70 9.42 23.04
C ILE A 175 27.61 8.30 24.07
N ASP A 176 26.44 7.70 24.20
CA ASP A 176 26.16 6.60 25.13
C ASP A 176 25.26 5.52 24.51
N LYS A 177 24.82 4.56 25.31
CA LYS A 177 23.95 3.45 24.89
C LYS A 177 22.58 3.89 24.37
N ASN A 178 22.13 5.11 24.70
CA ASN A 178 20.80 5.62 24.36
C ASN A 178 20.77 6.40 23.05
N ASN A 179 21.85 7.14 22.76
CA ASN A 179 21.84 8.11 21.67
C ASN A 179 22.67 7.71 20.44
N PHE A 180 23.49 6.64 20.52
CA PHE A 180 24.39 6.27 19.42
C PHE A 180 23.67 5.94 18.09
N ILE A 181 22.43 5.43 18.13
CA ILE A 181 21.61 5.12 16.94
C ILE A 181 21.09 6.41 16.29
N VAL A 182 20.62 7.36 17.11
CA VAL A 182 20.15 8.67 16.62
C VAL A 182 21.29 9.44 15.97
N ILE A 183 22.48 9.36 16.56
CA ILE A 183 23.70 9.98 16.01
C ILE A 183 24.13 9.28 14.73
N TYR A 184 24.02 7.94 14.64
CA TYR A 184 24.20 7.20 13.39
C TYR A 184 23.25 7.69 12.28
N ASN A 185 21.96 7.86 12.56
CA ASN A 185 21.01 8.39 11.57
C ASN A 185 21.38 9.79 11.07
N LYS A 186 21.89 10.67 11.95
CA LYS A 186 22.39 11.99 11.56
C LYS A 186 23.70 11.89 10.75
N TRP A 187 24.56 10.92 11.09
CA TRP A 187 25.79 10.62 10.37
C TRP A 187 25.50 10.12 8.94
N LEU A 188 24.45 9.29 8.75
CA LEU A 188 23.99 8.81 7.45
C LEU A 188 23.60 9.95 6.49
N GLN A 189 23.05 11.05 7.02
CA GLN A 189 22.64 12.20 6.20
C GLN A 189 23.78 13.17 5.93
N THR A 190 24.78 13.21 6.81
CA THR A 190 25.82 14.26 6.79
C THR A 190 27.15 13.74 6.23
N VAL A 191 27.65 12.64 6.78
CA VAL A 191 29.02 12.14 6.52
C VAL A 191 29.01 11.05 5.44
N LYS A 192 28.09 10.09 5.51
CA LYS A 192 27.98 9.00 4.53
C LYS A 192 27.99 9.46 3.05
N PRO A 193 27.27 10.53 2.64
CA PRO A 193 27.26 10.97 1.25
C PRO A 193 28.63 11.44 0.74
N THR A 194 29.55 11.77 1.65
CA THR A 194 30.90 12.26 1.32
C THR A 194 31.94 11.16 1.25
N ILE A 195 31.60 9.88 1.49
CA ILE A 195 32.56 8.77 1.44
C ILE A 195 32.56 8.18 0.02
N ALA A 196 33.73 8.07 -0.59
CA ALA A 196 33.93 7.58 -1.96
C ALA A 196 33.84 6.04 -2.08
N VAL A 197 32.71 5.47 -1.66
CA VAL A 197 32.44 4.02 -1.65
C VAL A 197 31.31 3.68 -2.62
N ASN A 198 31.51 2.63 -3.44
CA ASN A 198 30.39 1.96 -4.09
C ASN A 198 29.66 1.10 -3.05
N TRP A 199 28.61 1.68 -2.46
CA TRP A 199 27.85 1.06 -1.38
C TRP A 199 27.21 -0.29 -1.75
N GLU A 200 26.85 -0.49 -3.02
CA GLU A 200 26.30 -1.77 -3.50
C GLU A 200 27.37 -2.86 -3.52
N ALA A 201 28.59 -2.52 -3.99
CA ALA A 201 29.71 -3.45 -4.00
C ALA A 201 30.24 -3.74 -2.59
N ALA A 202 30.25 -2.75 -1.69
CA ALA A 202 30.64 -2.93 -0.29
C ALA A 202 29.70 -3.90 0.44
N LYS A 203 28.38 -3.73 0.28
CA LYS A 203 27.35 -4.61 0.87
C LYS A 203 27.49 -6.06 0.40
N LYS A 204 27.79 -6.30 -0.89
CA LYS A 204 28.04 -7.65 -1.43
C LYS A 204 29.23 -8.36 -0.78
N ASN A 205 30.16 -7.62 -0.16
CA ASN A 205 31.30 -8.15 0.56
C ASN A 205 31.12 -8.14 2.09
N GLY A 206 29.87 -7.99 2.58
CA GLY A 206 29.55 -8.01 4.01
C GLY A 206 29.81 -6.71 4.78
N ILE A 207 30.24 -5.64 4.09
CA ILE A 207 30.53 -4.34 4.70
C ILE A 207 29.31 -3.42 4.53
N ILE A 208 28.77 -2.92 5.64
CA ILE A 208 27.62 -2.01 5.68
C ILE A 208 28.06 -0.61 6.11
N ASP A 209 27.22 0.40 5.88
CA ASP A 209 27.53 1.77 6.31
C ASP A 209 27.66 1.94 7.83
N GLY A 210 27.01 1.08 8.62
CA GLY A 210 27.26 0.95 10.06
C GLY A 210 28.71 0.63 10.42
N ASP A 211 29.46 -0.09 9.58
CA ASP A 211 30.88 -0.40 9.84
C ASP A 211 31.76 0.86 9.74
N PHE A 212 31.44 1.77 8.81
CA PHE A 212 32.12 3.06 8.67
C PHE A 212 31.78 3.99 9.84
N TYR A 213 30.53 4.00 10.29
CA TYR A 213 30.13 4.76 11.47
C TYR A 213 30.83 4.26 12.75
N LEU A 214 30.96 2.94 12.93
CA LEU A 214 31.69 2.36 14.06
C LEU A 214 33.19 2.72 14.01
N ALA A 215 33.79 2.70 12.83
CA ALA A 215 35.18 3.11 12.62
C ALA A 215 35.39 4.58 13.03
N ASP A 216 34.47 5.46 12.64
CA ASP A 216 34.47 6.87 13.04
C ASP A 216 34.23 7.04 14.54
N LEU A 217 33.23 6.37 15.09
CA LEU A 217 32.79 6.54 16.47
C LEU A 217 33.85 6.06 17.47
N LEU A 218 34.51 4.95 17.17
CA LEU A 218 35.54 4.33 18.01
C LEU A 218 36.95 4.79 17.59
N SER A 219 37.10 6.09 17.31
CA SER A 219 38.37 6.70 16.90
C SER A 219 38.78 7.86 17.80
N GLN A 220 40.10 8.05 17.91
CA GLN A 220 40.73 9.23 18.50
C GLN A 220 41.71 9.82 17.48
N ASP A 221 41.71 11.14 17.31
CA ASP A 221 42.52 11.85 16.30
C ASP A 221 42.38 11.24 14.89
N ASN A 222 41.15 10.88 14.54
CA ASN A 222 40.76 10.17 13.32
C ASN A 222 41.51 8.84 13.11
N ASN A 223 41.94 8.18 14.18
CA ASN A 223 42.47 6.82 14.14
C ASN A 223 41.57 5.90 14.94
N THR A 224 40.99 4.90 14.29
CA THR A 224 40.17 3.88 14.95
C THR A 224 41.00 3.10 15.96
N LEU A 225 40.50 3.01 17.19
CA LEU A 225 41.17 2.39 18.33
C LEU A 225 40.95 0.87 18.39
N LYS A 226 39.84 0.37 17.84
CA LYS A 226 39.46 -1.05 17.86
C LYS A 226 39.85 -1.73 16.54
N GLU A 227 41.03 -2.35 16.50
CA GLU A 227 41.57 -2.98 15.28
C GLU A 227 40.76 -4.16 14.74
N LYS A 228 39.81 -4.70 15.52
CA LYS A 228 38.94 -5.82 15.12
C LYS A 228 37.74 -5.41 14.25
N LEU A 229 37.52 -4.11 14.01
CA LEU A 229 36.40 -3.65 13.17
C LEU A 229 36.64 -3.96 11.68
N PHE A 230 35.55 -4.16 10.93
CA PHE A 230 35.60 -4.45 9.49
C PHE A 230 36.17 -3.28 8.66
N VAL A 231 36.00 -2.05 9.16
CA VAL A 231 36.52 -0.81 8.58
C VAL A 231 37.32 -0.07 9.65
N LEU A 232 38.45 0.53 9.26
CA LEU A 232 39.25 1.42 10.11
C LEU A 232 39.37 2.79 9.48
N LEU A 233 39.19 3.85 10.27
CA LEU A 233 39.54 5.22 9.92
C LEU A 233 41.04 5.44 10.23
N LYS A 234 41.79 5.93 9.25
CA LYS A 234 43.21 6.27 9.31
C LYS A 234 43.42 7.70 8.83
N HIS A 235 43.36 8.64 9.76
CA HIS A 235 43.45 10.08 9.54
C HIS A 235 42.43 10.62 8.53
N ASP A 236 42.74 10.56 7.24
CA ASP A 236 41.99 11.17 6.14
C ASP A 236 41.30 10.14 5.21
N HIS A 237 41.44 8.84 5.48
CA HIS A 237 40.86 7.78 4.66
C HIS A 237 40.43 6.57 5.49
N TYR A 238 39.69 5.65 4.87
CA TYR A 238 39.30 4.38 5.46
C TYR A 238 40.09 3.21 4.84
N GLU A 239 40.43 2.23 5.68
CA GLU A 239 41.00 0.94 5.29
C GLU A 239 40.01 -0.20 5.58
N LEU A 240 39.86 -1.11 4.63
CA LEU A 240 38.98 -2.28 4.71
C LEU A 240 39.58 -3.51 3.99
N ASP A 241 38.97 -4.68 4.13
CA ASP A 241 39.40 -5.95 3.50
C ASP A 241 40.88 -6.27 3.80
N ARG A 242 41.28 -6.08 5.06
CA ARG A 242 42.65 -6.29 5.56
C ARG A 242 42.96 -7.79 5.63
N LYS A 243 43.87 -8.26 4.78
CA LYS A 243 44.25 -9.67 4.68
C LYS A 243 45.77 -9.82 4.68
N ILE A 244 46.24 -10.89 5.30
CA ILE A 244 47.61 -11.37 5.17
C ILE A 244 47.55 -12.57 4.22
N ASP A 245 48.28 -12.52 3.11
CA ASP A 245 48.32 -13.64 2.17
C ASP A 245 49.14 -14.82 2.72
N GLU A 246 49.16 -15.95 2.00
CA GLU A 246 49.88 -17.16 2.41
C GLU A 246 51.41 -16.96 2.51
N ALA A 247 51.94 -15.87 1.95
CA ALA A 247 53.35 -15.48 2.04
C ALA A 247 53.65 -14.51 3.20
N GLY A 248 52.63 -14.14 4.00
CA GLY A 248 52.79 -13.21 5.12
C GLY A 248 52.73 -11.73 4.73
N MET A 249 52.36 -11.38 3.49
CA MET A 249 52.26 -9.99 3.06
C MET A 249 50.88 -9.40 3.36
N PHE A 250 50.88 -8.18 3.91
CA PHE A 250 49.66 -7.46 4.26
C PHE A 250 49.10 -6.68 3.07
N SER A 251 47.79 -6.82 2.81
CA SER A 251 47.05 -6.04 1.81
C SER A 251 45.78 -5.45 2.41
N SER A 252 45.42 -4.23 1.99
CA SER A 252 44.19 -3.54 2.36
C SER A 252 43.62 -2.76 1.18
N LYS A 253 42.30 -2.52 1.20
CA LYS A 253 41.60 -1.62 0.28
C LYS A 253 41.38 -0.27 0.95
N ARG A 254 41.55 0.80 0.20
CA ARG A 254 41.41 2.19 0.67
C ARG A 254 40.24 2.90 -0.01
N THR A 255 39.54 3.74 0.75
CA THR A 255 38.55 4.70 0.25
C THR A 255 38.66 6.02 1.01
N GLU A 256 38.27 7.13 0.37
CA GLU A 256 38.54 8.49 0.83
C GLU A 256 37.25 9.32 0.95
N PHE A 257 37.37 10.52 1.52
CA PHE A 257 36.27 11.48 1.55
C PHE A 257 36.31 12.38 0.31
N THR A 258 35.22 12.44 -0.45
CA THR A 258 35.08 13.27 -1.65
C THR A 258 35.17 14.77 -1.36
N ASP A 259 34.87 15.16 -0.13
CA ASP A 259 34.87 16.55 0.34
C ASP A 259 36.11 16.91 1.19
N LYS A 260 37.11 16.02 1.27
CA LYS A 260 38.29 16.18 2.13
C LYS A 260 37.95 16.36 3.61
N GLN A 261 36.98 15.59 4.13
CA GLN A 261 36.56 15.53 5.53
C GLN A 261 35.88 16.77 6.10
N VAL A 262 35.36 17.67 5.27
CA VAL A 262 34.65 18.87 5.75
C VAL A 262 33.40 18.48 6.54
N ALA A 263 32.52 17.66 5.95
CA ALA A 263 31.30 17.19 6.60
C ALA A 263 31.59 16.32 7.83
N HIS A 264 32.58 15.43 7.73
CA HIS A 264 33.05 14.59 8.84
C HIS A 264 33.51 15.45 10.03
N THR A 265 34.35 16.45 9.80
CA THR A 265 34.88 17.34 10.85
C THR A 265 33.77 18.17 11.49
N LEU A 266 32.89 18.77 10.68
CA LEU A 266 31.75 19.55 11.17
C LEU A 266 30.77 18.70 11.98
N PHE A 267 30.59 17.43 11.61
CA PHE A 267 29.75 16.49 12.34
C PHE A 267 30.36 16.13 13.70
N TRP A 268 31.62 15.67 13.74
CA TRP A 268 32.28 15.22 14.96
C TRP A 268 32.75 16.35 15.88
N ASN A 269 32.68 17.61 15.44
CA ASN A 269 32.79 18.75 16.35
C ASN A 269 31.57 18.92 17.26
N LYS A 270 30.45 18.28 16.94
CA LYS A 270 29.22 18.31 17.75
C LYS A 270 29.17 17.21 18.81
N TYR A 271 29.92 16.11 18.64
CA TYR A 271 29.81 14.91 19.49
C TYR A 271 31.16 14.46 20.08
N GLU A 272 31.16 14.06 21.35
CA GLU A 272 32.34 13.53 22.04
C GLU A 272 32.59 12.09 21.57
N ARG A 273 33.74 11.86 20.93
CA ARG A 273 34.22 10.54 20.50
C ARG A 273 35.70 10.33 20.90
N PRO A 274 36.11 9.11 21.25
CA PRO A 274 35.28 7.92 21.40
C PRO A 274 34.36 8.01 22.64
N PRO A 275 33.24 7.26 22.67
CA PRO A 275 32.41 7.14 23.87
C PRO A 275 33.19 6.49 25.02
N LYS A 276 32.65 6.46 26.24
CA LYS A 276 33.30 5.74 27.36
C LYS A 276 33.54 4.27 26.99
N GLU A 277 34.69 3.73 27.38
CA GLU A 277 35.15 2.38 27.03
C GLU A 277 34.14 1.29 27.42
N GLU A 278 33.45 1.46 28.55
CA GLU A 278 32.35 0.58 29.03
C GLU A 278 31.16 0.44 28.05
N TYR A 279 31.04 1.32 27.04
CA TYR A 279 29.98 1.26 26.02
C TYR A 279 30.43 0.59 24.73
N TRP A 280 31.73 0.36 24.53
CA TRP A 280 32.28 -0.06 23.24
C TRP A 280 31.80 -1.45 22.82
N ASP A 281 31.83 -2.42 23.73
CA ASP A 281 31.38 -3.78 23.41
C ASP A 281 29.88 -3.82 23.12
N TYR A 282 29.06 -3.15 23.94
CA TYR A 282 27.62 -3.02 23.69
C TYR A 282 27.30 -2.40 22.32
N ILE A 283 27.97 -1.30 21.96
CA ILE A 283 27.72 -0.61 20.68
C ILE A 283 28.15 -1.47 19.49
N VAL A 284 29.24 -2.23 19.62
CA VAL A 284 29.73 -3.15 18.57
C VAL A 284 28.85 -4.40 18.46
N GLU A 285 28.40 -4.96 19.57
CA GLU A 285 27.48 -6.11 19.60
C GLU A 285 26.11 -5.76 19.03
N ARG A 286 25.66 -4.51 19.17
CA ARG A 286 24.41 -3.99 18.58
C ARG A 286 24.58 -3.45 17.15
N ARG A 287 25.55 -3.97 16.40
CA ARG A 287 25.77 -3.67 14.96
C ARG A 287 24.51 -3.89 14.12
N ASP A 288 23.67 -4.85 14.50
CA ASP A 288 22.36 -5.16 13.88
C ASP A 288 21.40 -3.95 13.86
N LEU A 289 21.56 -3.00 14.79
CA LEU A 289 20.74 -1.79 14.85
C LEU A 289 21.22 -0.68 13.89
N LEU A 290 22.40 -0.82 13.29
CA LEU A 290 23.04 0.17 12.42
C LEU A 290 22.85 -0.18 10.93
N VAL A 291 21.59 -0.40 10.55
CA VAL A 291 21.19 -0.74 9.17
C VAL A 291 20.22 0.33 8.64
N PRO A 292 20.42 0.84 7.41
CA PRO A 292 19.52 1.84 6.84
C PRO A 292 18.08 1.31 6.70
N GLN A 293 17.09 2.13 7.07
CA GLN A 293 15.66 1.80 7.06
C GLN A 293 15.16 1.42 5.64
N ASP A 294 15.81 1.94 4.61
CA ASP A 294 15.64 1.63 3.19
C ASP A 294 15.97 0.18 2.80
N VAL A 295 16.72 -0.58 3.62
CA VAL A 295 16.88 -2.04 3.42
C VAL A 295 15.67 -2.82 3.93
N ARG A 296 14.84 -2.24 4.82
CA ARG A 296 13.55 -2.80 5.24
C ARG A 296 12.41 -2.40 4.29
N GLU A 297 12.55 -1.29 3.56
CA GLU A 297 11.47 -0.74 2.70
C GLU A 297 11.73 -0.86 1.18
N ARG A 298 12.93 -1.24 0.71
CA ARG A 298 13.25 -1.30 -0.74
C ARG A 298 13.98 -2.57 -1.20
N LYS A 299 13.43 -3.74 -0.92
CA LYS A 299 13.67 -4.90 -1.78
C LYS A 299 12.33 -5.48 -2.19
N GLY A 300 12.21 -5.84 -3.46
CA GLY A 300 10.96 -6.21 -4.13
C GLY A 300 10.29 -7.50 -3.64
N SER A 301 10.44 -7.88 -2.37
CA SER A 301 9.56 -8.84 -1.71
C SER A 301 8.34 -8.08 -1.20
N PHE A 302 7.16 -8.41 -1.73
CA PHE A 302 5.89 -7.86 -1.30
C PHE A 302 5.68 -8.21 0.18
N PHE A 303 5.75 -7.23 1.08
CA PHE A 303 5.52 -7.44 2.49
C PHE A 303 4.01 -7.71 2.70
N THR A 304 3.67 -8.87 3.27
CA THR A 304 2.30 -9.19 3.68
C THR A 304 2.03 -8.55 5.05
N PRO A 305 1.08 -7.61 5.17
CA PRO A 305 0.74 -7.02 6.46
C PRO A 305 0.30 -8.08 7.48
N GLN A 306 0.76 -7.95 8.72
CA GLN A 306 0.51 -8.92 9.80
C GLN A 306 -0.98 -9.22 10.00
N MET A 307 -1.85 -8.21 9.94
CA MET A 307 -3.30 -8.38 10.04
C MET A 307 -3.86 -9.39 9.00
N TRP A 308 -3.31 -9.39 7.78
CA TRP A 308 -3.71 -10.32 6.73
C TRP A 308 -3.06 -11.69 6.88
N VAL A 309 -1.85 -11.75 7.46
CA VAL A 309 -1.21 -13.02 7.86
C VAL A 309 -2.09 -13.73 8.90
N GLU A 310 -2.46 -13.04 9.97
CA GLU A 310 -3.31 -13.59 11.03
C GLU A 310 -4.69 -14.03 10.50
N LEU A 311 -5.31 -13.20 9.65
CA LEU A 311 -6.58 -13.54 9.02
C LEU A 311 -6.47 -14.77 8.11
N SER A 312 -5.42 -14.87 7.30
CA SER A 312 -5.23 -16.05 6.42
C SER A 312 -4.94 -17.34 7.19
N GLN A 313 -4.19 -17.28 8.29
CA GLN A 313 -3.98 -18.43 9.17
C GLN A 313 -5.27 -18.86 9.87
N LYS A 314 -6.12 -17.91 10.27
CA LYS A 314 -7.46 -18.21 10.77
C LYS A 314 -8.29 -18.95 9.72
N TYR A 315 -8.27 -18.52 8.46
CA TYR A 315 -9.01 -19.21 7.39
C TYR A 315 -8.47 -20.62 7.12
N LEU A 316 -7.16 -20.83 7.24
CA LEU A 316 -6.57 -22.17 7.17
C LEU A 316 -7.05 -23.03 8.33
N ALA A 317 -7.09 -22.52 9.55
CA ALA A 317 -7.61 -23.23 10.72
C ALA A 317 -9.12 -23.55 10.59
N ASP A 318 -9.92 -22.63 10.05
CA ASP A 318 -11.34 -22.86 9.80
C ASP A 318 -11.58 -24.02 8.79
N VAL A 319 -10.66 -24.22 7.84
CA VAL A 319 -10.75 -25.26 6.81
C VAL A 319 -10.13 -26.59 7.27
N LEU A 320 -9.02 -26.54 8.01
CA LEU A 320 -8.19 -27.71 8.34
C LEU A 320 -8.33 -28.17 9.80
N GLY A 321 -8.99 -27.39 10.65
CA GLY A 321 -9.12 -27.59 12.09
C GLY A 321 -8.13 -26.76 12.92
N GLU A 322 -8.43 -26.53 14.20
CA GLU A 322 -7.64 -25.65 15.08
C GLU A 322 -6.18 -26.12 15.26
N ASN A 323 -5.95 -27.44 15.26
CA ASN A 323 -4.62 -28.05 15.45
C ASN A 323 -3.90 -28.40 14.14
N TRP A 324 -4.32 -27.81 13.00
CA TRP A 324 -3.80 -28.19 11.68
C TRP A 324 -2.27 -28.09 11.56
N GLN A 325 -1.61 -27.22 12.32
CA GLN A 325 -0.16 -27.04 12.26
C GLN A 325 0.64 -28.26 12.75
N ASP A 326 0.04 -29.14 13.54
CA ASP A 326 0.66 -30.40 13.96
C ASP A 326 0.40 -31.53 12.94
N ASP A 327 -0.75 -31.48 12.27
CA ASP A 327 -1.18 -32.50 11.32
C ASP A 327 -0.67 -32.29 9.89
N TYR A 328 -0.28 -31.05 9.56
CA TYR A 328 0.10 -30.62 8.23
C TYR A 328 1.52 -30.03 8.17
N TYR A 329 2.16 -30.22 7.03
CA TYR A 329 3.39 -29.55 6.63
C TYR A 329 3.06 -28.23 5.92
N VAL A 330 3.85 -27.19 6.13
CA VAL A 330 3.71 -25.88 5.49
C VAL A 330 4.93 -25.60 4.63
N TRP A 331 4.71 -25.22 3.38
CA TRP A 331 5.78 -24.67 2.54
C TRP A 331 5.35 -23.33 1.95
N ASP A 332 6.09 -22.28 2.32
CA ASP A 332 6.06 -21.01 1.59
C ASP A 332 7.18 -21.00 0.56
N CYS A 333 6.83 -21.20 -0.71
CA CYS A 333 7.78 -21.22 -1.81
C CYS A 333 8.09 -19.83 -2.42
N ALA A 334 7.52 -18.77 -1.84
CA ALA A 334 7.74 -17.37 -2.21
C ALA A 334 7.93 -16.49 -0.96
N ALA A 335 8.70 -17.00 0.01
CA ALA A 335 8.68 -16.50 1.39
C ALA A 335 9.17 -15.05 1.57
N GLY A 336 9.95 -14.53 0.62
CA GLY A 336 10.67 -13.27 0.82
C GLY A 336 11.45 -13.35 2.15
N THR A 337 11.26 -12.36 3.02
CA THR A 337 11.88 -12.34 4.36
C THR A 337 11.13 -13.15 5.44
N GLY A 338 10.11 -13.92 5.07
CA GLY A 338 9.42 -14.88 5.93
C GLY A 338 8.23 -14.31 6.72
N ASN A 339 7.68 -13.14 6.36
CA ASN A 339 6.61 -12.49 7.14
C ASN A 339 5.31 -13.30 7.16
N LEU A 340 4.99 -14.01 6.08
CA LEU A 340 3.79 -14.85 5.99
C LEU A 340 3.81 -16.01 7.00
N LEU A 341 5.01 -16.45 7.41
CA LEU A 341 5.23 -17.56 8.34
C LEU A 341 5.14 -17.12 9.81
N ASN A 342 5.04 -15.82 10.09
CA ASN A 342 4.90 -15.31 11.46
C ASN A 342 3.61 -15.83 12.10
N GLY A 343 3.69 -16.30 13.36
CA GLY A 343 2.55 -16.84 14.09
C GLY A 343 2.38 -18.36 13.96
N LEU A 344 3.09 -19.01 13.03
CA LEU A 344 3.12 -20.47 12.97
C LEU A 344 3.98 -21.05 14.11
N THR A 345 3.50 -22.14 14.73
CA THR A 345 4.00 -22.65 16.01
C THR A 345 4.87 -23.90 15.88
N ASN A 346 4.63 -24.76 14.89
CA ASN A 346 5.38 -26.00 14.72
C ASN A 346 6.52 -25.86 13.70
N LYS A 347 7.67 -25.32 14.12
CA LYS A 347 8.84 -25.08 13.24
C LYS A 347 9.38 -26.31 12.50
N TYR A 348 9.10 -27.52 12.99
CA TYR A 348 9.52 -28.76 12.34
C TYR A 348 8.69 -29.10 11.10
N ASN A 349 7.52 -28.49 10.98
CA ASN A 349 6.62 -28.65 9.84
C ASN A 349 6.68 -27.48 8.86
N ILE A 350 7.55 -26.49 9.05
CA ILE A 350 7.59 -25.27 8.23
C ILE A 350 8.84 -25.25 7.36
N TRP A 351 8.65 -25.05 6.05
CA TRP A 351 9.69 -24.78 5.06
C TRP A 351 9.48 -23.41 4.43
N ALA A 352 10.58 -22.71 4.18
CA ALA A 352 10.59 -21.40 3.54
C ALA A 352 11.62 -21.38 2.42
N SER A 353 11.18 -20.97 1.22
CA SER A 353 12.11 -20.73 0.12
C SER A 353 11.81 -19.46 -0.64
N THR A 354 12.85 -18.87 -1.20
CA THR A 354 12.78 -17.63 -1.97
C THR A 354 13.88 -17.61 -3.03
N LEU A 355 13.67 -16.80 -4.07
CA LEU A 355 14.61 -16.61 -5.16
C LEU A 355 15.88 -15.89 -4.69
N ASP A 356 15.74 -14.88 -3.83
CA ASP A 356 16.86 -14.02 -3.40
C ASP A 356 17.62 -14.65 -2.23
N ARG A 357 18.93 -14.85 -2.40
CA ARG A 357 19.82 -15.34 -1.34
C ARG A 357 19.85 -14.41 -0.13
N GLN A 358 19.67 -13.11 -0.32
CA GLN A 358 19.68 -12.14 0.76
C GLN A 358 18.45 -12.27 1.66
N ASP A 359 17.30 -12.60 1.08
CA ASP A 359 16.09 -12.89 1.85
C ASP A 359 16.25 -14.15 2.71
N VAL A 360 16.95 -15.17 2.19
CA VAL A 360 17.35 -16.38 2.94
C VAL A 360 18.25 -16.01 4.13
N GLU A 361 19.26 -15.17 3.90
CA GLU A 361 20.15 -14.67 4.96
C GLU A 361 19.37 -13.87 6.03
N VAL A 362 18.43 -13.01 5.63
CA VAL A 362 17.55 -12.28 6.57
C VAL A 362 16.71 -13.25 7.40
N MET A 363 16.15 -14.31 6.81
CA MET A 363 15.42 -15.33 7.57
C MET A 363 16.33 -16.10 8.53
N HIS A 364 17.56 -16.44 8.13
CA HIS A 364 18.55 -17.04 9.02
C HIS A 364 18.92 -16.13 10.19
N ASP A 365 19.09 -14.83 9.95
CA ASP A 365 19.32 -13.85 11.00
C ASP A 365 18.12 -13.76 11.94
N ARG A 366 16.89 -13.78 11.42
CA ARG A 366 15.67 -13.83 12.26
C ARG A 366 15.65 -15.10 13.12
N ILE A 367 16.03 -16.25 12.59
CA ILE A 367 16.14 -17.52 13.36
C ILE A 367 17.15 -17.36 14.49
N ASN A 368 18.33 -16.81 14.20
CA ASN A 368 19.36 -16.55 15.22
C ASN A 368 18.85 -15.60 16.32
N ASN A 369 17.88 -14.76 16.00
CA ASN A 369 17.22 -13.82 16.91
C ASN A 369 15.86 -14.32 17.44
N GLY A 370 15.57 -15.62 17.36
CA GLY A 370 14.42 -16.26 18.02
C GLY A 370 13.18 -16.49 17.16
N ALA A 371 13.23 -16.25 15.85
CA ALA A 371 12.13 -16.62 14.96
C ALA A 371 11.91 -18.14 14.94
N ASN A 372 10.64 -18.55 14.87
CA ASN A 372 10.22 -19.94 15.00
C ASN A 372 10.36 -20.72 13.68
N LEU A 373 11.58 -20.76 13.13
CA LEU A 373 11.93 -21.48 11.90
C LEU A 373 13.22 -22.30 12.14
N LEU A 374 13.49 -23.28 11.30
CA LEU A 374 14.73 -24.04 11.31
C LEU A 374 15.66 -23.58 10.21
N HIS A 375 16.95 -23.43 10.51
CA HIS A 375 17.97 -23.08 9.51
C HIS A 375 17.93 -24.02 8.30
N ASP A 376 17.88 -25.34 8.52
CA ASP A 376 17.87 -26.32 7.41
C ASP A 376 16.59 -26.29 6.56
N HIS A 377 15.53 -25.66 7.04
CA HIS A 377 14.24 -25.53 6.36
C HIS A 377 14.10 -24.21 5.59
N VAL A 378 15.07 -23.30 5.73
CA VAL A 378 15.16 -22.03 5.02
C VAL A 378 16.21 -22.16 3.92
N PHE A 379 15.82 -21.98 2.66
CA PHE A 379 16.73 -22.23 1.53
C PHE A 379 16.42 -21.40 0.29
N GLN A 380 17.44 -21.18 -0.54
CA GLN A 380 17.26 -20.49 -1.82
C GLN A 380 16.69 -21.47 -2.86
N PHE A 381 15.60 -21.09 -3.52
CA PHE A 381 14.97 -21.87 -4.58
C PHE A 381 14.22 -20.96 -5.53
N ASP A 382 14.58 -20.97 -6.81
CA ASP A 382 13.79 -20.36 -7.87
C ASP A 382 12.60 -21.27 -8.17
N PHE A 383 11.48 -21.01 -7.51
CA PHE A 383 10.30 -21.86 -7.62
C PHE A 383 9.76 -21.98 -9.05
N LEU A 384 10.08 -21.09 -9.99
CA LEU A 384 9.61 -21.19 -11.38
C LEU A 384 10.61 -21.85 -12.32
N ASN A 385 11.91 -21.82 -12.01
CA ASN A 385 12.96 -22.32 -12.90
C ASN A 385 13.76 -23.52 -12.37
N ASP A 386 13.98 -23.63 -11.05
CA ASP A 386 14.79 -24.71 -10.48
C ASP A 386 14.08 -26.07 -10.59
N GLU A 387 14.83 -27.15 -10.81
CA GLU A 387 14.29 -28.50 -10.88
C GLU A 387 13.81 -29.00 -9.51
N PHE A 388 12.73 -29.80 -9.49
CA PHE A 388 12.23 -30.47 -8.29
C PHE A 388 13.08 -31.71 -8.00
N LEU A 389 14.35 -31.50 -7.64
CA LEU A 389 15.32 -32.53 -7.33
C LEU A 389 15.87 -32.33 -5.90
N PRO A 390 16.03 -33.39 -5.10
CA PRO A 390 16.54 -33.29 -3.74
C PRO A 390 18.05 -33.03 -3.72
N ARG A 391 18.55 -32.43 -2.63
CA ARG A 391 19.99 -32.16 -2.42
C ARG A 391 20.85 -33.43 -2.55
N SER A 392 20.38 -34.55 -2.03
CA SER A 392 21.03 -35.86 -2.16
C SER A 392 21.23 -36.34 -3.60
N LYS A 393 20.51 -35.77 -4.57
CA LYS A 393 20.63 -36.06 -6.00
C LYS A 393 21.19 -34.89 -6.82
N GLY A 394 21.78 -33.89 -6.16
CA GLY A 394 22.37 -32.72 -6.80
C GLY A 394 21.39 -31.57 -7.08
N GLY A 395 20.18 -31.63 -6.54
CA GLY A 395 19.20 -30.54 -6.61
C GLY A 395 19.30 -29.56 -5.42
N LYS A 396 18.31 -28.67 -5.30
CA LYS A 396 18.28 -27.64 -4.24
C LYS A 396 17.28 -27.92 -3.12
N LEU A 397 16.27 -28.76 -3.36
CA LEU A 397 15.23 -29.05 -2.37
C LEU A 397 15.81 -29.85 -1.18
N PRO A 398 15.51 -29.47 0.07
CA PRO A 398 15.80 -30.31 1.22
C PRO A 398 15.23 -31.72 1.03
N ASP A 399 16.01 -32.76 1.36
CA ASP A 399 15.63 -34.15 1.12
C ASP A 399 14.29 -34.51 1.81
N ASN A 400 14.06 -33.99 3.02
CA ASN A 400 12.82 -34.19 3.77
C ASN A 400 11.61 -33.57 3.08
N LEU A 401 11.74 -32.34 2.56
CA LEU A 401 10.66 -31.68 1.82
C LEU A 401 10.36 -32.41 0.51
N TYR A 402 11.40 -32.86 -0.20
CA TYR A 402 11.22 -33.65 -1.42
C TYR A 402 10.48 -34.98 -1.16
N ARG A 403 10.76 -35.64 -0.03
CA ARG A 403 10.03 -36.84 0.42
C ARG A 403 8.54 -36.56 0.63
N ILE A 404 8.20 -35.46 1.32
CA ILE A 404 6.82 -35.03 1.55
C ILE A 404 6.10 -34.79 0.23
N ILE A 405 6.73 -34.05 -0.70
CA ILE A 405 6.17 -33.75 -2.03
C ILE A 405 5.98 -35.02 -2.88
N SER A 406 6.91 -35.97 -2.78
CA SER A 406 6.91 -37.18 -3.59
C SER A 406 5.95 -38.26 -3.07
N SER A 407 5.63 -38.25 -1.78
CA SER A 407 4.73 -39.23 -1.16
C SER A 407 3.26 -38.77 -1.30
N PRO A 408 2.39 -39.52 -1.99
CA PRO A 408 0.98 -39.12 -2.15
C PRO A 408 0.23 -38.91 -0.84
N GLU A 409 0.52 -39.70 0.20
CA GLU A 409 -0.15 -39.59 1.50
C GLU A 409 0.38 -38.41 2.33
N GLU A 410 1.70 -38.17 2.33
CA GLU A 410 2.27 -36.99 3.02
C GLU A 410 1.90 -35.70 2.28
N ARG A 411 1.84 -35.72 0.95
CA ARG A 411 1.47 -34.57 0.12
C ARG A 411 0.02 -34.10 0.36
N LYS A 412 -0.91 -35.00 0.70
CA LYS A 412 -2.27 -34.60 1.12
C LYS A 412 -2.26 -33.73 2.38
N LYS A 413 -1.21 -33.85 3.19
CA LYS A 413 -0.96 -33.07 4.39
C LYS A 413 0.00 -31.90 4.15
N LEU A 414 0.32 -31.57 2.90
CA LEU A 414 1.11 -30.39 2.57
C LEU A 414 0.18 -29.20 2.30
N VAL A 415 0.42 -28.09 2.99
CA VAL A 415 -0.14 -26.77 2.75
C VAL A 415 0.92 -25.92 2.06
N VAL A 416 0.70 -25.60 0.79
CA VAL A 416 1.48 -24.57 0.11
C VAL A 416 0.85 -23.23 0.45
N TYR A 417 1.51 -22.43 1.29
CA TYR A 417 0.99 -21.19 1.85
C TYR A 417 1.85 -20.02 1.39
N ILE A 418 1.35 -19.23 0.43
CA ILE A 418 2.20 -18.32 -0.36
C ILE A 418 1.58 -16.96 -0.62
N ASN A 419 2.44 -15.96 -0.78
CA ASN A 419 2.11 -14.67 -1.35
C ASN A 419 3.03 -14.33 -2.55
N PRO A 420 2.77 -14.86 -3.75
CA PRO A 420 3.62 -14.62 -4.91
C PRO A 420 3.56 -13.17 -5.39
N PRO A 421 4.59 -12.69 -6.12
CA PRO A 421 4.58 -11.37 -6.75
C PRO A 421 3.33 -11.08 -7.62
N TYR A 422 2.81 -9.86 -7.54
CA TYR A 422 1.62 -9.41 -8.30
C TYR A 422 1.93 -8.78 -9.67
N ALA A 423 3.16 -8.89 -10.16
CA ALA A 423 3.58 -8.30 -11.44
C ALA A 423 3.06 -9.11 -12.64
N GLU A 424 2.75 -8.38 -13.72
CA GLU A 424 2.43 -8.96 -15.03
C GLU A 424 3.72 -8.98 -15.87
N ALA A 425 4.10 -10.14 -16.41
CA ALA A 425 5.10 -10.23 -17.46
C ALA A 425 4.57 -9.59 -18.74
N GLY A 426 5.30 -8.59 -19.22
CA GLY A 426 5.31 -8.27 -20.65
C GLY A 426 4.33 -7.20 -21.15
N THR A 427 3.87 -6.25 -20.34
CA THR A 427 3.10 -5.10 -20.84
C THR A 427 3.74 -3.77 -20.47
N GLY A 428 4.42 -3.17 -21.45
CA GLY A 428 4.94 -1.81 -21.34
C GLY A 428 5.82 -1.42 -22.52
N LEU A 429 5.23 -1.16 -23.69
CA LEU A 429 5.82 -0.36 -24.79
C LEU A 429 6.00 1.13 -24.37
N GLY A 430 6.45 1.38 -23.14
CA GLY A 430 6.70 2.70 -22.58
C GLY A 430 8.17 2.84 -22.19
N LYS A 431 8.85 3.84 -22.75
CA LYS A 431 10.25 4.19 -22.45
C LYS A 431 10.40 4.53 -20.95
N GLY A 432 10.69 3.54 -20.09
CA GLY A 432 11.03 3.83 -18.70
C GLY A 432 10.96 2.70 -17.66
N HIS A 433 10.50 1.49 -17.97
CA HIS A 433 10.37 0.44 -16.94
C HIS A 433 11.58 -0.51 -16.89
N LYS A 434 12.09 -0.71 -15.66
CA LYS A 434 13.23 -1.57 -15.34
C LYS A 434 12.95 -3.03 -15.73
N LYS A 435 13.92 -3.66 -16.38
CA LYS A 435 13.97 -5.07 -16.83
C LYS A 435 14.03 -6.12 -15.69
N ASP A 436 13.76 -5.77 -14.44
CA ASP A 436 14.21 -6.57 -13.29
C ASP A 436 13.28 -7.73 -12.87
N ILE A 437 12.08 -7.86 -13.44
CA ILE A 437 11.25 -9.07 -13.28
C ILE A 437 10.96 -9.66 -14.67
N THR A 438 12.01 -9.85 -15.45
CA THR A 438 11.89 -10.63 -16.68
C THR A 438 11.69 -12.08 -16.26
N LEU A 439 10.43 -12.52 -16.14
CA LEU A 439 10.09 -13.95 -16.16
C LEU A 439 10.94 -14.59 -17.26
N SER A 440 11.64 -15.68 -16.94
CA SER A 440 12.44 -16.38 -17.93
C SER A 440 11.53 -16.67 -19.14
N ILE A 441 11.98 -16.30 -20.33
CA ILE A 441 11.23 -16.57 -21.57
C ILE A 441 10.91 -18.07 -21.64
N GLU A 442 11.80 -18.91 -21.11
CA GLU A 442 11.70 -20.36 -21.09
C GLU A 442 10.51 -20.91 -20.30
N ILE A 443 10.25 -20.48 -19.05
CA ILE A 443 9.10 -21.02 -18.29
C ILE A 443 7.77 -20.57 -18.91
N ASN A 444 7.74 -19.34 -19.43
CA ASN A 444 6.59 -18.81 -20.14
C ASN A 444 6.33 -19.61 -21.42
N GLU A 445 7.35 -19.88 -22.23
CA GLU A 445 7.24 -20.71 -23.43
C GLU A 445 6.77 -22.14 -23.12
N LYS A 446 7.27 -22.74 -22.03
CA LYS A 446 6.86 -24.08 -21.58
C LYS A 446 5.40 -24.14 -21.11
N LEU A 447 4.93 -23.12 -20.38
CA LEU A 447 3.60 -23.11 -19.79
C LEU A 447 2.52 -22.49 -20.68
N LYS A 448 2.88 -21.65 -21.66
CA LYS A 448 1.91 -20.97 -22.56
C LYS A 448 1.03 -21.94 -23.35
N PRO A 449 1.52 -23.09 -23.86
CA PRO A 449 0.66 -24.10 -24.46
C PRO A 449 -0.40 -24.67 -23.49
N ILE A 450 -0.07 -24.72 -22.19
CA ILE A 450 -0.91 -25.30 -21.13
C ILE A 450 -1.97 -24.30 -20.65
N VAL A 451 -1.54 -23.09 -20.27
CA VAL A 451 -2.42 -22.13 -19.58
C VAL A 451 -2.71 -20.86 -20.39
N GLY A 452 -2.22 -20.77 -21.63
CA GLY A 452 -2.50 -19.66 -22.54
C GLY A 452 -1.91 -18.33 -22.04
N ASN A 453 -2.69 -17.26 -22.13
CA ASN A 453 -2.27 -15.91 -21.75
C ASN A 453 -2.12 -15.73 -20.22
N ALA A 454 -2.53 -16.71 -19.41
CA ALA A 454 -2.32 -16.68 -17.97
C ALA A 454 -0.83 -16.67 -17.58
N VAL A 455 0.07 -17.09 -18.48
CA VAL A 455 1.53 -17.01 -18.25
C VAL A 455 2.05 -15.60 -18.01
N ASN A 456 1.27 -14.58 -18.41
CA ASN A 456 1.64 -13.21 -18.13
C ASN A 456 1.51 -12.89 -16.63
N GLU A 457 0.84 -13.69 -15.80
CA GLU A 457 0.80 -13.46 -14.36
C GLU A 457 1.70 -14.42 -13.58
N ILE A 458 2.59 -13.85 -12.77
CA ILE A 458 3.50 -14.64 -11.92
C ILE A 458 2.73 -15.55 -10.97
N PHE A 459 1.72 -15.02 -10.29
CA PHE A 459 0.91 -15.82 -9.36
C PHE A 459 0.26 -17.04 -10.05
N ALA A 460 -0.08 -16.93 -11.35
CA ALA A 460 -0.70 -18.00 -12.11
C ALA A 460 0.32 -19.07 -12.53
N LEU A 461 1.57 -18.67 -12.81
CA LEU A 461 2.68 -19.60 -13.03
C LEU A 461 2.97 -20.43 -11.78
N PHE A 462 2.96 -19.79 -10.59
CA PHE A 462 3.06 -20.50 -9.30
C PHE A 462 1.94 -21.52 -9.16
N MET A 463 0.67 -21.11 -9.30
CA MET A 463 -0.48 -22.03 -9.25
C MET A 463 -0.35 -23.20 -10.24
N THR A 464 0.06 -22.90 -11.47
CA THR A 464 0.26 -23.91 -12.54
C THR A 464 1.31 -24.92 -12.14
N ARG A 465 2.46 -24.46 -11.63
CA ARG A 465 3.56 -25.35 -11.23
C ARG A 465 3.23 -26.13 -9.97
N ILE A 466 2.58 -25.53 -8.98
CA ILE A 466 2.09 -26.22 -7.78
C ILE A 466 1.13 -27.34 -8.17
N TYR A 467 0.15 -27.04 -9.02
CA TYR A 467 -0.81 -28.05 -9.47
C TYR A 467 -0.16 -29.17 -10.29
N LYS A 468 0.88 -28.85 -11.07
CA LYS A 468 1.61 -29.85 -11.86
C LYS A 468 2.50 -30.75 -11.00
N GLU A 469 3.34 -30.15 -10.15
CA GLU A 469 4.40 -30.86 -9.43
C GLU A 469 3.93 -31.39 -8.06
N MET A 470 2.85 -30.81 -7.50
CA MET A 470 2.37 -31.09 -6.14
C MET A 470 0.85 -31.36 -6.07
N GLN A 471 0.25 -31.95 -7.12
CA GLN A 471 -1.17 -32.29 -7.13
C GLN A 471 -1.57 -33.19 -5.94
N GLY A 472 -2.49 -32.71 -5.11
CA GLY A 472 -2.94 -33.38 -3.88
C GLY A 472 -2.73 -32.55 -2.62
N CYS A 473 -1.94 -31.49 -2.68
CA CYS A 473 -1.76 -30.54 -1.58
C CYS A 473 -2.97 -29.60 -1.38
N ILE A 474 -2.99 -28.93 -0.23
CA ILE A 474 -3.82 -27.74 0.01
C ILE A 474 -3.03 -26.51 -0.42
N LEU A 475 -3.64 -25.63 -1.20
CA LEU A 475 -3.03 -24.37 -1.65
C LEU A 475 -3.76 -23.20 -1.00
N GLY A 476 -3.09 -22.49 -0.08
CA GLY A 476 -3.51 -21.21 0.46
C GLY A 476 -2.70 -20.08 -0.17
N GLN A 477 -3.31 -19.22 -0.97
CA GLN A 477 -2.56 -18.23 -1.75
C GLN A 477 -3.21 -16.84 -1.75
N PHE A 478 -2.37 -15.83 -1.54
CA PHE A 478 -2.67 -14.44 -1.89
C PHE A 478 -2.45 -14.19 -3.39
N SER A 479 -3.42 -13.58 -4.08
CA SER A 479 -3.31 -13.24 -5.51
C SER A 479 -4.36 -12.23 -5.95
N LYS A 480 -4.20 -11.67 -7.16
CA LYS A 480 -5.32 -11.03 -7.87
C LYS A 480 -6.34 -12.09 -8.26
N LEU A 481 -7.64 -11.79 -8.19
CA LEU A 481 -8.70 -12.77 -8.53
C LEU A 481 -9.01 -12.91 -10.03
N LYS A 482 -8.23 -12.29 -10.93
CA LYS A 482 -8.46 -12.37 -12.37
C LYS A 482 -8.30 -13.78 -12.95
N PHE A 483 -7.73 -14.74 -12.21
CA PHE A 483 -7.74 -16.14 -12.61
C PHE A 483 -9.12 -16.79 -12.56
N VAL A 484 -10.05 -16.23 -11.77
CA VAL A 484 -11.43 -16.67 -11.72
C VAL A 484 -12.20 -16.09 -12.91
N ASN A 485 -12.31 -14.77 -13.03
CA ASN A 485 -13.22 -14.12 -14.00
C ASN A 485 -12.55 -13.59 -15.27
N GLY A 486 -11.22 -13.53 -15.35
CA GLY A 486 -10.51 -12.91 -16.45
C GLY A 486 -10.57 -13.72 -17.76
N ASN A 487 -10.76 -13.02 -18.88
CA ASN A 487 -10.82 -13.63 -20.22
C ASN A 487 -9.51 -14.33 -20.64
N ASN A 488 -8.36 -13.82 -20.21
CA ASN A 488 -7.05 -14.42 -20.49
C ASN A 488 -6.80 -15.75 -19.76
N PHE A 489 -7.68 -16.13 -18.81
CA PHE A 489 -7.54 -17.30 -17.96
C PHE A 489 -8.43 -18.48 -18.37
N LYS A 490 -9.05 -18.45 -19.56
CA LYS A 490 -9.90 -19.56 -20.04
C LYS A 490 -9.15 -20.90 -20.06
N LYS A 491 -7.98 -20.97 -20.71
CA LYS A 491 -7.13 -22.17 -20.73
C LYS A 491 -6.61 -22.54 -19.33
N PHE A 492 -6.25 -21.54 -18.52
CA PHE A 492 -5.84 -21.79 -17.13
C PHE A 492 -6.93 -22.52 -16.33
N LYS A 493 -8.19 -22.08 -16.42
CA LYS A 493 -9.32 -22.72 -15.73
C LYS A 493 -9.67 -24.11 -16.24
N GLU A 494 -9.33 -24.42 -17.49
CA GLU A 494 -9.45 -25.78 -18.04
C GLU A 494 -8.36 -26.71 -17.49
N TYR A 495 -7.18 -26.16 -17.17
CA TYR A 495 -6.04 -26.89 -16.64
C TYR A 495 -6.07 -27.05 -15.10
N PHE A 496 -6.21 -25.93 -14.38
CA PHE A 496 -6.22 -25.88 -12.92
C PHE A 496 -7.60 -26.30 -12.40
N LEU A 497 -7.75 -27.60 -12.10
CA LEU A 497 -8.97 -28.18 -11.56
C LEU A 497 -8.78 -28.50 -10.08
N ALA A 498 -9.26 -27.62 -9.21
CA ALA A 498 -9.15 -27.76 -7.77
C ALA A 498 -10.45 -27.32 -7.11
N LYS A 499 -10.82 -27.98 -6.02
CA LYS A 499 -12.01 -27.60 -5.24
C LYS A 499 -11.69 -26.38 -4.40
N TYR A 500 -12.44 -25.32 -4.63
CA TYR A 500 -12.44 -24.14 -3.77
C TYR A 500 -12.96 -24.51 -2.38
N ALA A 501 -12.25 -24.11 -1.33
CA ALA A 501 -12.67 -24.33 0.05
C ALA A 501 -13.22 -23.06 0.69
N ARG A 502 -12.40 -22.01 0.78
CA ARG A 502 -12.76 -20.73 1.41
C ARG A 502 -11.78 -19.62 1.02
N GLY A 503 -12.11 -18.37 1.31
CA GLY A 503 -11.22 -17.23 1.09
C GLY A 503 -11.84 -15.90 1.44
N PHE A 504 -11.02 -14.86 1.39
CA PHE A 504 -11.43 -13.47 1.61
C PHE A 504 -10.71 -12.54 0.63
N VAL A 505 -11.22 -11.31 0.48
CA VAL A 505 -10.58 -10.22 -0.27
C VAL A 505 -10.43 -8.97 0.56
N VAL A 506 -9.34 -8.24 0.29
CA VAL A 506 -8.97 -6.96 0.92
C VAL A 506 -8.52 -5.95 -0.14
N PRO A 507 -8.56 -4.63 0.15
CA PRO A 507 -8.05 -3.61 -0.76
C PRO A 507 -6.55 -3.79 -1.02
N ALA A 508 -6.13 -3.73 -2.28
CA ALA A 508 -4.73 -3.95 -2.65
C ALA A 508 -3.77 -2.91 -2.07
N ASP A 509 -4.23 -1.67 -1.86
CA ASP A 509 -3.46 -0.57 -1.27
C ASP A 509 -3.17 -0.75 0.24
N THR A 510 -3.61 -1.85 0.84
CA THR A 510 -3.18 -2.29 2.18
C THR A 510 -1.84 -3.03 2.17
N PHE A 511 -1.38 -3.50 1.02
CA PHE A 511 -0.08 -4.17 0.86
C PHE A 511 1.00 -3.15 0.50
N ASP A 512 2.18 -3.29 1.12
CA ASP A 512 3.29 -2.36 0.88
C ASP A 512 3.68 -2.34 -0.60
N ASN A 513 3.94 -1.14 -1.12
CA ASN A 513 4.33 -0.89 -2.50
C ASN A 513 3.26 -1.24 -3.57
N VAL A 514 2.01 -1.52 -3.18
CA VAL A 514 0.89 -1.69 -4.11
C VAL A 514 0.06 -0.41 -4.18
N LYS A 515 0.04 0.25 -5.34
CA LYS A 515 -0.67 1.53 -5.55
C LYS A 515 -2.01 1.42 -6.30
N GLY A 516 -2.40 0.20 -6.69
CA GLY A 516 -3.58 -0.03 -7.52
C GLY A 516 -4.87 -0.18 -6.71
N GLN A 517 -6.00 0.12 -7.33
CA GLN A 517 -7.34 -0.04 -6.76
C GLN A 517 -7.96 -1.35 -7.27
N PHE A 518 -7.62 -2.46 -6.64
CA PHE A 518 -8.11 -3.80 -7.00
C PHE A 518 -8.19 -4.69 -5.75
N PRO A 519 -8.86 -5.86 -5.80
CA PRO A 519 -8.89 -6.76 -4.66
C PRO A 519 -7.68 -7.70 -4.69
N ILE A 520 -7.02 -7.85 -3.55
CA ILE A 520 -6.12 -8.99 -3.29
C ILE A 520 -6.91 -10.02 -2.50
N GLY A 521 -6.97 -11.25 -3.02
CA GLY A 521 -7.69 -12.35 -2.39
C GLY A 521 -6.75 -13.38 -1.79
N PHE A 522 -7.03 -13.81 -0.56
CA PHE A 522 -6.51 -15.06 -0.02
C PHE A 522 -7.51 -16.18 -0.30
N THR A 523 -7.09 -17.21 -1.02
CA THR A 523 -7.96 -18.32 -1.42
C THR A 523 -7.35 -19.66 -1.06
N ILE A 524 -8.18 -20.58 -0.57
CA ILE A 524 -7.79 -21.94 -0.18
C ILE A 524 -8.40 -22.94 -1.16
N TRP A 525 -7.55 -23.81 -1.70
CA TRP A 525 -7.92 -24.81 -2.71
C TRP A 525 -7.43 -26.19 -2.31
N ASN A 526 -8.29 -27.20 -2.47
CA ASN A 526 -7.88 -28.61 -2.41
C ASN A 526 -7.56 -29.10 -3.82
N THR A 527 -6.27 -29.37 -4.09
CA THR A 527 -5.81 -29.78 -5.42
C THR A 527 -5.97 -31.28 -5.69
N LEU A 528 -6.39 -32.07 -4.70
CA LEU A 528 -6.75 -33.48 -4.86
C LEU A 528 -8.11 -33.63 -5.56
N GLU A 529 -9.06 -32.78 -5.19
CA GLU A 529 -10.44 -32.81 -5.69
C GLU A 529 -10.56 -31.98 -6.97
N LYS A 530 -10.70 -32.65 -8.11
CA LYS A 530 -10.83 -31.98 -9.42
C LYS A 530 -12.20 -31.32 -9.55
N SER A 531 -12.24 -30.00 -9.47
CA SER A 531 -13.44 -29.20 -9.71
C SER A 531 -13.13 -28.02 -10.64
N LYS A 532 -14.07 -27.64 -11.49
CA LYS A 532 -13.96 -26.43 -12.31
C LYS A 532 -14.25 -25.20 -11.45
N ILE A 533 -13.57 -24.10 -11.76
CA ILE A 533 -13.86 -22.81 -11.13
C ILE A 533 -15.13 -22.23 -11.78
N GLU A 534 -16.29 -22.51 -11.19
CA GLU A 534 -17.57 -21.96 -11.63
C GLU A 534 -17.91 -20.67 -10.90
N MET A 535 -17.77 -20.67 -9.57
CA MET A 535 -17.99 -19.53 -8.69
C MET A 535 -17.07 -19.65 -7.47
N VAL A 536 -16.60 -18.51 -6.97
CA VAL A 536 -15.84 -18.37 -5.74
C VAL A 536 -16.53 -17.31 -4.89
N THR A 537 -17.07 -17.70 -3.73
CA THR A 537 -17.65 -16.78 -2.75
C THR A 537 -16.60 -16.46 -1.68
N VAL A 538 -16.31 -15.18 -1.50
CA VAL A 538 -15.32 -14.70 -0.54
C VAL A 538 -15.94 -13.75 0.47
N ASP A 539 -15.37 -13.74 1.68
CA ASP A 539 -15.62 -12.67 2.65
C ASP A 539 -14.87 -11.40 2.22
N VAL A 540 -15.45 -10.22 2.45
CA VAL A 540 -14.88 -8.93 2.07
C VAL A 540 -14.53 -8.17 3.32
N PHE A 541 -13.29 -7.69 3.41
CA PHE A 541 -12.80 -6.87 4.51
C PHE A 541 -12.39 -5.48 4.01
N ASP A 542 -12.61 -4.45 4.82
CA ASP A 542 -12.09 -3.10 4.57
C ASP A 542 -10.59 -2.98 4.90
N ASN A 543 -10.01 -1.80 4.69
CA ASN A 543 -8.59 -1.54 4.97
C ASN A 543 -8.22 -1.56 6.47
N LYS A 544 -9.20 -1.66 7.37
CA LYS A 544 -9.02 -1.75 8.83
C LYS A 544 -9.26 -3.17 9.36
N GLY A 545 -9.56 -4.12 8.48
CA GLY A 545 -9.84 -5.51 8.87
C GLY A 545 -11.28 -5.73 9.36
N ASN A 546 -12.21 -4.81 9.10
CA ASN A 546 -13.62 -5.02 9.41
C ASN A 546 -14.28 -5.82 8.28
N PHE A 547 -15.06 -6.84 8.63
CA PHE A 547 -15.90 -7.55 7.69
C PHE A 547 -17.01 -6.62 7.18
N ILE A 548 -17.17 -6.50 5.86
CA ILE A 548 -18.15 -5.62 5.21
C ILE A 548 -19.14 -6.36 4.30
N GLY A 549 -19.02 -7.69 4.17
CA GLY A 549 -19.97 -8.51 3.43
C GLY A 549 -19.32 -9.64 2.66
N ASN A 550 -20.05 -10.18 1.69
CA ASN A 550 -19.59 -11.26 0.82
C ASN A 550 -19.61 -10.82 -0.64
N LYS A 551 -18.71 -11.41 -1.44
CA LYS A 551 -18.69 -11.22 -2.90
C LYS A 551 -18.52 -12.55 -3.63
N ASN A 552 -19.22 -12.68 -4.75
CA ASN A 552 -19.06 -13.77 -5.69
C ASN A 552 -18.17 -13.36 -6.86
N PHE A 553 -17.22 -14.22 -7.21
CA PHE A 553 -16.43 -14.15 -8.44
C PHE A 553 -16.83 -15.32 -9.33
N TYR A 554 -17.15 -15.04 -10.59
CA TYR A 554 -17.71 -16.03 -11.52
C TYR A 554 -16.67 -16.48 -12.55
N GLY A 555 -16.48 -17.79 -12.67
CA GLY A 555 -15.53 -18.38 -13.61
C GLY A 555 -16.13 -18.80 -14.95
N ASN A 556 -17.40 -19.22 -14.97
CA ASN A 556 -18.09 -19.58 -16.21
C ASN A 556 -18.94 -18.40 -16.73
N LEU A 557 -18.26 -17.44 -17.34
CA LEU A 557 -18.90 -16.22 -17.85
C LEU A 557 -19.32 -16.39 -19.32
N PRO A 558 -20.48 -15.83 -19.72
CA PRO A 558 -20.89 -15.68 -21.11
C PRO A 558 -19.88 -14.89 -21.95
N LYS A 559 -20.22 -14.73 -23.24
CA LYS A 559 -19.51 -13.79 -24.13
C LYS A 559 -19.54 -12.38 -23.53
N GLY A 560 -18.48 -11.59 -23.78
CA GLY A 560 -18.40 -10.21 -23.29
C GLY A 560 -19.27 -9.25 -24.11
N ILE A 561 -19.63 -8.11 -23.50
CA ILE A 561 -20.46 -7.05 -24.11
C ILE A 561 -19.89 -6.52 -25.44
N ASN A 562 -18.55 -6.55 -25.62
CA ASN A 562 -17.92 -6.14 -26.87
C ASN A 562 -18.34 -7.03 -28.08
N GLN A 563 -18.61 -8.31 -27.85
CA GLN A 563 -19.11 -9.21 -28.90
C GLN A 563 -20.59 -8.98 -29.22
N TRP A 564 -21.34 -8.34 -28.30
CA TRP A 564 -22.71 -7.91 -28.54
C TRP A 564 -22.72 -6.66 -29.41
N ILE A 565 -22.00 -5.61 -29.01
CA ILE A 565 -22.04 -4.32 -29.71
C ILE A 565 -21.40 -4.36 -31.11
N ASP A 566 -20.44 -5.26 -31.36
CA ASP A 566 -19.84 -5.45 -32.69
C ASP A 566 -20.87 -5.83 -33.77
N LYS A 567 -21.98 -6.47 -33.38
CA LYS A 567 -23.07 -6.82 -34.30
C LYS A 567 -23.86 -5.61 -34.80
N HIS A 568 -23.68 -4.45 -34.17
CA HIS A 568 -24.40 -3.21 -34.46
C HIS A 568 -23.52 -2.15 -35.14
N GLN A 569 -22.36 -2.57 -35.66
CA GLN A 569 -21.51 -1.71 -36.47
C GLN A 569 -22.25 -1.21 -37.71
N ASP A 570 -22.13 0.09 -37.97
CA ASP A 570 -22.68 0.74 -39.15
C ASP A 570 -21.59 1.55 -39.83
N LYS A 571 -21.19 1.10 -41.02
CA LYS A 571 -20.11 1.72 -41.81
C LYS A 571 -20.63 2.59 -42.94
N ILE A 572 -21.95 2.65 -43.15
CA ILE A 572 -22.56 3.23 -44.35
C ILE A 572 -23.16 4.60 -44.03
N ASN A 573 -23.81 4.75 -42.88
CA ASN A 573 -24.52 5.99 -42.56
C ASN A 573 -23.58 7.08 -42.02
N MET A 574 -24.11 8.31 -41.99
CA MET A 574 -23.43 9.46 -41.42
C MET A 574 -22.98 9.17 -39.99
N LYS A 575 -21.68 9.35 -39.75
CA LYS A 575 -21.07 9.23 -38.43
C LYS A 575 -21.32 10.52 -37.65
N ILE A 576 -21.87 10.40 -36.45
CA ILE A 576 -22.08 11.50 -35.51
C ILE A 576 -21.07 11.49 -34.36
N GLY A 577 -20.18 10.50 -34.34
CA GLY A 577 -19.10 10.31 -33.37
C GLY A 577 -18.62 8.86 -33.38
N PHE A 578 -17.73 8.51 -32.46
CA PHE A 578 -17.36 7.13 -32.17
C PHE A 578 -17.33 6.89 -30.65
N LEU A 579 -17.52 5.64 -30.26
CA LEU A 579 -17.45 5.14 -28.89
C LEU A 579 -16.25 4.21 -28.76
N ASP A 580 -15.31 4.54 -27.87
CA ASP A 580 -14.20 3.63 -27.52
C ASP A 580 -14.76 2.50 -26.63
N CYS A 581 -14.74 1.29 -27.18
CA CYS A 581 -15.23 0.07 -26.55
C CYS A 581 -14.05 -0.75 -26.01
N SER A 582 -13.17 -0.11 -25.24
CA SER A 582 -12.07 -0.73 -24.50
C SER A 582 -12.50 -1.97 -23.70
N THR A 583 -11.52 -2.79 -23.26
CA THR A 583 -11.71 -4.07 -22.56
C THR A 583 -12.91 -4.02 -21.59
N PRO A 584 -13.84 -4.99 -21.64
CA PRO A 584 -15.14 -4.91 -20.98
C PRO A 584 -15.08 -5.25 -19.49
N ASP A 585 -14.34 -4.46 -18.71
CA ASP A 585 -14.28 -4.53 -17.25
C ASP A 585 -14.18 -3.13 -16.62
N PHE A 586 -14.27 -3.07 -15.28
CA PHE A 586 -14.17 -1.81 -14.54
C PHE A 586 -12.76 -1.20 -14.54
N GLN A 587 -11.70 -2.02 -14.63
CA GLN A 587 -10.33 -1.54 -14.77
C GLN A 587 -10.16 -0.55 -15.92
N ASN A 588 -10.80 -0.86 -17.04
CA ASN A 588 -10.68 -0.13 -18.28
C ASN A 588 -11.84 0.85 -18.49
N GLN A 589 -12.67 1.09 -17.47
CA GLN A 589 -13.83 1.99 -17.54
C GLN A 589 -13.45 3.41 -17.99
N ASN A 590 -12.32 3.94 -17.52
CA ASN A 590 -11.85 5.29 -17.88
C ASN A 590 -11.45 5.46 -19.35
N TYR A 591 -11.27 4.36 -20.09
CA TYR A 591 -10.99 4.36 -21.52
C TYR A 591 -12.25 4.27 -22.38
N VAL A 592 -13.43 4.12 -21.77
CA VAL A 592 -14.72 4.17 -22.47
C VAL A 592 -15.18 5.63 -22.55
N PHE A 593 -15.19 6.20 -23.75
CA PHE A 593 -15.63 7.58 -23.99
C PHE A 593 -16.22 7.72 -25.39
N ILE A 594 -16.96 8.81 -25.60
CA ILE A 594 -17.48 9.19 -26.92
C ILE A 594 -16.75 10.43 -27.39
N ASP A 595 -16.33 10.47 -28.66
CA ASP A 595 -15.65 11.61 -29.26
C ASP A 595 -15.89 11.73 -30.79
N ILE A 596 -15.37 12.79 -31.42
CA ILE A 596 -15.43 13.01 -32.88
C ILE A 596 -14.10 12.63 -33.56
N LEU A 597 -12.94 12.90 -32.94
CA LEU A 597 -11.64 12.63 -33.55
C LEU A 597 -11.31 11.13 -33.62
N GLU A 598 -11.29 10.57 -34.82
CA GLU A 598 -10.76 9.23 -35.05
C GLU A 598 -9.29 9.17 -34.62
N ASN A 599 -8.94 8.29 -33.66
CA ASN A 599 -7.56 8.11 -33.25
C ASN A 599 -6.71 7.67 -34.45
N GLU A 600 -5.45 8.14 -34.49
CA GLU A 600 -4.47 7.80 -35.53
C GLU A 600 -4.42 6.30 -35.85
N THR A 601 -4.00 5.97 -37.08
CA THR A 601 -4.00 4.65 -37.75
C THR A 601 -3.34 3.47 -37.01
N ASN A 602 -2.89 3.63 -35.76
CA ASN A 602 -2.27 2.61 -34.93
C ASN A 602 -3.02 2.31 -33.62
N ASP A 603 -4.26 2.79 -33.44
CA ASP A 603 -5.06 2.44 -32.28
C ASP A 603 -5.65 1.02 -32.41
N HIS A 604 -5.12 0.08 -31.64
CA HIS A 604 -5.61 -1.31 -31.59
C HIS A 604 -6.91 -1.48 -30.77
N ARG A 605 -7.49 -0.38 -30.24
CA ARG A 605 -8.74 -0.43 -29.48
C ARG A 605 -9.94 -0.63 -30.40
N PHE A 606 -10.94 -1.32 -29.87
CA PHE A 606 -12.18 -1.60 -30.56
C PHE A 606 -13.11 -0.39 -30.44
N HIS A 607 -13.61 0.13 -31.57
CA HIS A 607 -14.45 1.32 -31.63
C HIS A 607 -15.79 1.03 -32.30
N LEU A 608 -16.89 1.60 -31.79
CA LEU A 608 -18.18 1.65 -32.49
C LEU A 608 -18.35 3.03 -33.11
N TYR A 609 -18.52 3.11 -34.43
CA TYR A 609 -18.95 4.36 -35.08
C TYR A 609 -20.43 4.58 -34.81
N LEU A 610 -20.76 5.72 -34.22
CA LEU A 610 -22.13 6.08 -33.87
C LEU A 610 -22.81 6.71 -35.08
N THR A 611 -23.98 6.20 -35.42
CA THR A 611 -24.86 6.67 -36.49
C THR A 611 -26.29 6.72 -35.96
N GLN A 612 -27.21 7.24 -36.76
CA GLN A 612 -28.64 7.19 -36.44
C GLN A 612 -29.15 5.76 -36.14
N LYS A 613 -28.62 4.74 -36.82
CA LYS A 613 -29.12 3.36 -36.69
C LYS A 613 -28.72 2.69 -35.37
N ASN A 614 -27.58 3.06 -34.80
CA ASN A 614 -27.03 2.39 -33.61
C ASN A 614 -26.87 3.30 -32.39
N LEU A 615 -27.33 4.56 -32.44
CA LEU A 615 -27.21 5.52 -31.34
C LEU A 615 -27.76 4.98 -30.00
N ILE A 616 -28.95 4.38 -30.01
CA ILE A 616 -29.54 3.79 -28.79
C ILE A 616 -28.69 2.64 -28.25
N ILE A 617 -28.19 1.76 -29.13
CA ILE A 617 -27.32 0.64 -28.74
C ILE A 617 -26.01 1.17 -28.14
N GLY A 618 -25.41 2.19 -28.76
CA GLY A 618 -24.22 2.87 -28.24
C GLY A 618 -24.47 3.52 -26.88
N ALA A 619 -25.63 4.15 -26.69
CA ALA A 619 -26.02 4.76 -25.42
C ALA A 619 -26.23 3.72 -24.31
N ILE A 620 -26.84 2.56 -24.62
CA ILE A 620 -26.97 1.45 -23.66
C ILE A 620 -25.57 0.98 -23.22
N TYR A 621 -24.68 0.70 -24.17
CA TYR A 621 -23.32 0.27 -23.84
C TYR A 621 -22.61 1.30 -22.96
N PHE A 622 -22.65 2.57 -23.36
CA PHE A 622 -22.00 3.64 -22.64
C PHE A 622 -22.55 3.77 -21.21
N SER A 623 -23.88 3.73 -21.05
CA SER A 623 -24.54 3.83 -19.75
C SER A 623 -24.24 2.63 -18.87
N VAL A 624 -24.35 1.41 -19.41
CA VAL A 624 -23.96 0.16 -18.72
C VAL A 624 -22.54 0.22 -18.21
N ARG A 625 -21.62 0.79 -19.01
CA ARG A 625 -20.21 0.92 -18.66
C ARG A 625 -19.94 2.04 -17.65
N HIS A 626 -20.83 2.99 -17.40
CA HIS A 626 -20.53 4.21 -16.59
C HIS A 626 -21.46 4.49 -15.42
N CYS A 627 -22.68 3.92 -15.37
CA CYS A 627 -23.61 4.22 -14.28
C CYS A 627 -23.21 3.58 -12.94
N ILE A 628 -22.42 2.50 -12.97
CA ILE A 628 -21.83 1.89 -11.77
C ILE A 628 -20.40 2.40 -11.61
N GLU A 629 -20.05 2.89 -10.42
CA GLU A 629 -18.71 3.39 -10.12
C GLU A 629 -17.69 2.23 -10.05
N ALA A 630 -16.52 2.39 -10.69
CA ALA A 630 -15.38 1.51 -10.43
C ALA A 630 -14.88 1.68 -9.00
N THR A 631 -14.87 0.58 -8.27
CA THR A 631 -14.32 0.45 -6.93
C THR A 631 -13.17 -0.56 -6.98
N TRP A 632 -12.35 -0.58 -5.93
CA TRP A 632 -11.34 -1.64 -5.78
C TRP A 632 -11.95 -3.04 -5.81
N LEU A 633 -13.22 -3.20 -5.41
CA LEU A 633 -13.87 -4.49 -5.28
C LEU A 633 -14.41 -5.02 -6.62
N ASN A 634 -14.88 -4.14 -7.53
CA ASN A 634 -15.43 -4.53 -8.83
C ASN A 634 -14.43 -4.40 -10.00
N ASP A 635 -13.19 -3.97 -9.76
CA ASP A 635 -12.13 -3.75 -10.75
C ASP A 635 -11.99 -4.84 -11.85
N ARG A 636 -12.31 -6.11 -11.57
CA ARG A 636 -12.24 -7.23 -12.54
C ARG A 636 -13.59 -7.79 -12.98
N ASP A 637 -14.71 -7.24 -12.53
CA ASP A 637 -16.03 -7.72 -12.96
C ASP A 637 -16.20 -7.45 -14.45
N GLN A 638 -16.61 -8.49 -15.19
CA GLN A 638 -16.67 -8.47 -16.64
C GLN A 638 -18.08 -8.08 -17.08
N PHE A 639 -18.18 -7.13 -18.02
CA PHE A 639 -19.43 -6.80 -18.68
C PHE A 639 -19.75 -7.82 -19.79
N LEU A 640 -20.97 -8.31 -19.78
CA LEU A 640 -21.39 -9.51 -20.50
C LEU A 640 -22.36 -9.19 -21.63
N TYR A 641 -22.49 -10.16 -22.53
CA TYR A 641 -23.51 -10.18 -23.56
C TYR A 641 -24.89 -10.27 -22.88
N PRO A 642 -25.82 -9.33 -23.16
CA PRO A 642 -27.10 -9.27 -22.46
C PRO A 642 -28.09 -10.34 -22.94
N ASN A 643 -29.11 -10.61 -22.13
CA ASN A 643 -30.33 -11.28 -22.59
C ASN A 643 -31.19 -10.32 -23.43
N ASN A 644 -32.30 -10.78 -24.01
CA ASN A 644 -33.11 -9.96 -24.93
C ASN A 644 -34.12 -9.03 -24.21
N GLY A 645 -34.16 -9.01 -22.87
CA GLY A 645 -35.16 -8.25 -22.11
C GLY A 645 -35.09 -6.73 -22.33
N TRP A 646 -33.90 -6.19 -22.62
CA TRP A 646 -33.72 -4.76 -22.89
C TRP A 646 -34.36 -4.32 -24.22
N GLU A 647 -34.60 -5.23 -25.17
CA GLU A 647 -35.05 -4.88 -26.53
C GLU A 647 -36.44 -4.24 -26.53
N SER A 648 -37.31 -4.66 -25.62
CA SER A 648 -38.67 -4.11 -25.46
C SER A 648 -38.79 -3.02 -24.38
N ASP A 649 -37.78 -2.84 -23.53
CA ASP A 649 -37.80 -1.80 -22.49
C ASP A 649 -37.37 -0.45 -23.09
N THR A 650 -38.33 0.27 -23.67
CA THR A 650 -38.10 1.57 -24.30
C THR A 650 -37.72 2.65 -23.29
N GLU A 651 -38.22 2.58 -22.05
CA GLU A 651 -37.87 3.53 -20.98
C GLU A 651 -36.37 3.41 -20.64
N PHE A 652 -35.88 2.18 -20.37
CA PHE A 652 -34.46 1.92 -20.13
C PHE A 652 -33.56 2.41 -21.27
N GLN A 653 -33.95 2.15 -22.51
CA GLN A 653 -33.21 2.60 -23.70
C GLN A 653 -33.11 4.13 -23.79
N ASN A 654 -34.22 4.82 -23.54
CA ASN A 654 -34.28 6.28 -23.61
C ASN A 654 -33.53 6.91 -22.43
N ASP A 655 -33.64 6.33 -21.24
CA ASP A 655 -32.88 6.74 -20.04
C ASP A 655 -31.36 6.60 -20.26
N CYS A 656 -30.91 5.53 -20.92
CA CYS A 656 -29.52 5.37 -21.32
C CYS A 656 -29.06 6.48 -22.28
N LEU A 657 -29.92 6.91 -23.22
CA LEU A 657 -29.61 8.04 -24.10
C LEU A 657 -29.47 9.34 -23.31
N ALA A 658 -30.40 9.64 -22.40
CA ALA A 658 -30.33 10.81 -21.53
C ALA A 658 -29.05 10.80 -20.69
N PHE A 659 -28.71 9.68 -20.07
CA PHE A 659 -27.47 9.52 -19.31
C PHE A 659 -26.23 9.81 -20.19
N THR A 660 -26.18 9.22 -21.39
CA THR A 660 -25.06 9.38 -22.33
C THR A 660 -24.87 10.82 -22.80
N LEU A 661 -25.96 11.57 -23.03
CA LEU A 661 -25.91 12.96 -23.48
C LEU A 661 -25.24 13.89 -22.46
N PHE A 662 -25.44 13.65 -21.17
CA PHE A 662 -24.98 14.54 -20.11
C PHE A 662 -23.82 13.99 -19.27
N HIS A 663 -23.36 12.77 -19.54
CA HIS A 663 -22.23 12.19 -18.81
C HIS A 663 -20.88 12.81 -19.20
N GLY A 664 -19.97 12.92 -18.24
CA GLY A 664 -18.67 13.57 -18.45
C GLY A 664 -17.68 12.83 -19.37
N GLN A 665 -17.96 11.56 -19.70
CA GLN A 665 -17.18 10.76 -20.66
C GLN A 665 -17.74 10.86 -22.09
N ASN A 666 -18.82 11.62 -22.29
CA ASN A 666 -19.14 12.16 -23.59
C ASN A 666 -18.25 13.40 -23.81
N ARG A 667 -17.19 13.22 -24.60
CA ARG A 667 -16.10 14.19 -24.80
C ARG A 667 -16.19 14.94 -26.12
N ILE A 668 -17.29 14.75 -26.86
CA ILE A 668 -17.60 15.49 -28.09
C ILE A 668 -17.20 16.95 -27.94
N SER A 669 -16.38 17.48 -28.84
CA SER A 669 -16.04 18.90 -28.89
C SER A 669 -16.37 19.47 -30.25
N SER A 670 -17.04 20.62 -30.25
CA SER A 670 -17.31 21.40 -31.48
C SER A 670 -16.05 21.95 -32.15
N ARG A 671 -14.89 21.87 -31.47
CA ARG A 671 -13.59 22.24 -32.06
C ARG A 671 -13.05 21.18 -33.02
N GLU A 672 -13.59 19.97 -32.95
CA GLU A 672 -13.08 18.79 -33.63
C GLU A 672 -13.98 18.35 -34.79
N GLY A 673 -15.17 18.94 -34.89
CA GLY A 673 -16.13 18.71 -35.97
C GLY A 673 -17.51 19.26 -35.61
N VAL A 674 -18.48 19.00 -36.48
CA VAL A 674 -19.87 19.43 -36.26
C VAL A 674 -20.43 18.72 -35.02
N ASN A 675 -20.94 19.49 -34.06
CA ASN A 675 -21.57 18.94 -32.87
C ASN A 675 -23.01 18.50 -33.16
N HIS A 676 -23.21 17.19 -33.32
CA HIS A 676 -24.51 16.57 -33.52
C HIS A 676 -25.27 16.25 -32.21
N TRP A 677 -24.69 16.55 -31.05
CA TRP A 677 -25.12 16.03 -29.75
C TRP A 677 -25.86 17.05 -28.87
N ILE A 678 -26.22 18.23 -29.39
CA ILE A 678 -27.00 19.23 -28.64
C ILE A 678 -28.46 18.76 -28.56
N PRO A 679 -29.00 18.45 -27.37
CA PRO A 679 -30.33 17.88 -27.25
C PRO A 679 -31.44 18.94 -27.07
N PHE A 680 -31.15 20.20 -27.37
CA PHE A 680 -32.05 21.33 -27.15
C PHE A 680 -32.19 22.14 -28.43
N THR A 681 -33.36 22.75 -28.62
CA THR A 681 -33.58 23.76 -29.65
C THR A 681 -33.03 25.12 -29.21
N GLU A 682 -32.78 26.01 -30.16
CA GLU A 682 -32.24 27.34 -29.90
C GLU A 682 -33.12 28.15 -28.93
N SER A 683 -34.45 28.04 -29.06
CA SER A 683 -35.40 28.74 -28.19
C SER A 683 -35.41 28.19 -26.76
N GLU A 684 -35.16 26.89 -26.58
CA GLU A 684 -35.10 26.29 -25.25
C GLU A 684 -33.94 26.80 -24.42
N VAL A 685 -32.80 27.10 -25.06
CA VAL A 685 -31.57 27.53 -24.37
C VAL A 685 -31.21 29.00 -24.60
N ASN A 686 -32.08 29.76 -25.27
CA ASN A 686 -31.84 31.14 -25.67
C ASN A 686 -30.51 31.32 -26.43
N ALA A 687 -30.26 30.42 -27.39
CA ALA A 687 -29.07 30.50 -28.24
C ALA A 687 -29.09 31.79 -29.06
N ARG A 688 -27.91 32.37 -29.28
CA ARG A 688 -27.75 33.66 -29.97
C ARG A 688 -27.82 33.53 -31.50
N GLU A 689 -27.53 32.33 -32.00
CA GLU A 689 -27.54 31.99 -33.42
C GLU A 689 -28.07 30.56 -33.59
N ARG A 690 -28.25 30.16 -34.86
CA ARG A 690 -28.71 28.82 -35.24
C ARG A 690 -27.62 27.78 -35.02
N PHE A 691 -27.98 26.60 -34.50
CA PHE A 691 -27.06 25.47 -34.41
C PHE A 691 -26.72 24.92 -35.80
N GLU A 692 -25.48 24.45 -35.96
CA GLU A 692 -25.02 23.79 -37.19
C GLU A 692 -25.68 22.43 -37.41
N SER A 693 -26.18 21.79 -36.35
CA SER A 693 -26.92 20.54 -36.45
C SER A 693 -28.10 20.47 -35.51
N HIS A 694 -29.22 19.98 -36.03
CA HIS A 694 -30.45 19.65 -35.30
C HIS A 694 -30.64 18.14 -35.11
N PHE A 695 -29.59 17.34 -35.38
CA PHE A 695 -29.67 15.88 -35.40
C PHE A 695 -30.27 15.32 -34.10
N MET A 696 -29.70 15.64 -32.93
CA MET A 696 -30.18 15.03 -31.67
C MET A 696 -31.61 15.46 -31.33
N THR A 697 -31.99 16.72 -31.54
CA THR A 697 -33.37 17.19 -31.33
C THR A 697 -34.36 16.54 -32.30
N ASP A 698 -33.98 16.35 -33.55
CA ASP A 698 -34.82 15.69 -34.56
C ASP A 698 -34.92 14.19 -34.27
N PHE A 699 -33.85 13.57 -33.77
CA PHE A 699 -33.83 12.16 -33.35
C PHE A 699 -34.79 11.94 -32.17
N ILE A 700 -34.66 12.76 -31.12
CA ILE A 700 -35.51 12.67 -29.92
C ILE A 700 -36.98 12.94 -30.24
N SER A 701 -37.28 13.87 -31.15
CA SER A 701 -38.65 14.20 -31.54
C SER A 701 -39.25 13.27 -32.61
N GLY A 702 -38.53 12.23 -33.04
CA GLY A 702 -39.01 11.27 -34.03
C GLY A 702 -39.07 11.81 -35.47
N LYS A 703 -38.40 12.92 -35.77
CA LYS A 703 -38.44 13.59 -37.09
C LYS A 703 -37.49 13.00 -38.11
N ILE A 704 -36.45 12.27 -37.70
CA ILE A 704 -35.48 11.70 -38.64
C ILE A 704 -36.06 10.44 -39.30
N LYS A 705 -36.31 10.53 -40.60
CA LYS A 705 -36.73 9.39 -41.44
C LYS A 705 -35.52 8.55 -41.85
N ALA A 706 -35.69 7.23 -41.95
CA ALA A 706 -34.64 6.37 -42.49
C ALA A 706 -34.42 6.63 -43.99
N ALA A 707 -33.17 6.57 -44.45
CA ALA A 707 -32.89 6.40 -45.87
C ALA A 707 -33.33 4.99 -46.29
N ASN A 708 -34.21 4.88 -47.30
CA ASN A 708 -34.68 3.61 -47.85
C ASN A 708 -33.50 2.75 -48.32
N THR A 709 -33.11 1.73 -47.54
CA THR A 709 -32.15 0.72 -47.95
C THR A 709 -32.84 -0.62 -48.12
N GLY A 710 -33.39 -0.86 -49.31
CA GLY A 710 -33.77 -2.20 -49.82
C GLY A 710 -35.11 -2.78 -49.35
N LEU A 711 -35.73 -3.57 -50.23
CA LEU A 711 -37.07 -4.16 -50.10
C LEU A 711 -37.23 -5.23 -48.99
N PHE A 712 -36.18 -5.52 -48.21
CA PHE A 712 -36.15 -6.66 -47.28
C PHE A 712 -35.68 -6.34 -45.84
N ASP A 713 -35.26 -5.11 -45.52
CA ASP A 713 -34.88 -4.73 -44.16
C ASP A 713 -36.03 -4.00 -43.46
N VAL A 714 -36.98 -4.76 -42.91
CA VAL A 714 -38.03 -4.22 -42.04
C VAL A 714 -37.52 -4.26 -40.60
N GLN A 715 -36.74 -3.26 -40.19
CA GLN A 715 -36.57 -2.97 -38.77
C GLN A 715 -37.72 -2.04 -38.32
N PRO A 716 -38.32 -2.28 -37.14
CA PRO A 716 -39.40 -1.43 -36.63
C PRO A 716 -38.90 0.00 -36.42
N GLN A 717 -39.53 0.93 -37.14
CA GLN A 717 -39.18 2.34 -37.21
C GLN A 717 -39.78 3.08 -36.01
N ARG A 718 -38.99 3.91 -35.31
CA ARG A 718 -39.53 4.85 -34.31
C ARG A 718 -39.78 6.20 -34.99
N GLU A 719 -41.00 6.38 -35.49
CA GLU A 719 -41.50 7.68 -36.00
C GLU A 719 -42.14 8.54 -34.90
N THR A 720 -42.17 8.04 -33.67
CA THR A 720 -42.75 8.72 -32.51
C THR A 720 -41.66 9.36 -31.66
N PRO A 721 -41.94 10.51 -31.01
CA PRO A 721 -41.05 11.10 -30.01
C PRO A 721 -40.64 10.09 -28.94
N LEU A 722 -39.41 10.22 -28.43
CA LEU A 722 -38.93 9.41 -27.31
C LEU A 722 -39.58 9.88 -26.01
N GLU A 723 -40.06 8.92 -25.22
CA GLU A 723 -40.60 9.14 -23.89
C GLU A 723 -39.52 8.83 -22.85
N PHE A 724 -39.14 9.83 -22.05
CA PHE A 724 -38.14 9.70 -21.00
C PHE A 724 -38.78 9.52 -19.63
N SER A 725 -38.09 8.83 -18.73
CA SER A 725 -38.52 8.76 -17.34
C SER A 725 -38.47 10.12 -16.64
N PRO A 726 -39.16 10.29 -15.49
CA PRO A 726 -39.04 11.50 -14.68
C PRO A 726 -37.59 11.83 -14.29
N GLU A 727 -36.76 10.82 -14.01
CA GLU A 727 -35.35 11.00 -13.67
C GLU A 727 -34.54 11.50 -14.86
N ALA A 728 -34.76 10.92 -16.04
CA ALA A 728 -34.13 11.37 -17.28
C ALA A 728 -34.57 12.80 -17.66
N GLN A 729 -35.86 13.12 -17.50
CA GLN A 729 -36.36 14.47 -17.71
C GLN A 729 -35.70 15.49 -16.78
N ALA A 730 -35.49 15.14 -15.50
CA ALA A 730 -34.78 16.00 -14.56
C ALA A 730 -33.32 16.26 -14.97
N VAL A 731 -32.66 15.29 -15.60
CA VAL A 731 -31.31 15.47 -16.19
C VAL A 731 -31.38 16.44 -17.37
N PHE A 732 -32.35 16.30 -18.28
CA PHE A 732 -32.54 17.27 -19.37
C PHE A 732 -32.78 18.68 -18.85
N ASP A 733 -33.61 18.85 -17.82
CA ASP A 733 -33.91 20.16 -17.25
C ASP A 733 -32.68 20.79 -16.60
N ALA A 734 -31.90 20.03 -15.84
CA ALA A 734 -30.63 20.50 -15.26
C ALA A 734 -29.61 20.86 -16.36
N GLY A 735 -29.53 20.07 -17.43
CA GLY A 735 -28.71 20.36 -18.59
C GLY A 735 -29.16 21.63 -19.32
N ARG A 736 -30.46 21.82 -19.49
CA ARG A 736 -31.05 22.98 -20.18
C ARG A 736 -30.69 24.28 -19.48
N GLU A 737 -30.77 24.32 -18.15
CA GLU A 737 -30.36 25.48 -17.35
C GLU A 737 -28.86 25.77 -17.46
N LEU A 738 -28.02 24.73 -17.53
CA LEU A 738 -26.59 24.89 -17.77
C LEU A 738 -26.31 25.51 -19.15
N TRP A 739 -27.00 25.05 -20.21
CA TRP A 739 -26.86 25.64 -21.55
C TRP A 739 -27.38 27.08 -21.61
N ARG A 740 -28.53 27.37 -20.98
CA ARG A 740 -29.07 28.74 -20.86
C ARG A 740 -28.04 29.66 -20.22
N TYR A 741 -27.45 29.22 -19.11
CA TYR A 741 -26.44 30.01 -18.42
C TYR A 741 -25.19 30.23 -19.28
N TYR A 742 -24.72 29.20 -19.99
CA TYR A 742 -23.62 29.34 -20.95
C TYR A 742 -23.95 30.37 -22.04
N HIS A 743 -25.11 30.27 -22.71
CA HIS A 743 -25.50 31.22 -23.77
C HIS A 743 -25.72 32.67 -23.27
N SER A 744 -25.94 32.87 -21.97
CA SER A 744 -25.97 34.20 -21.36
C SER A 744 -24.60 34.90 -21.37
N LYS A 745 -23.49 34.15 -21.47
CA LYS A 745 -22.13 34.69 -21.43
C LYS A 745 -21.69 35.30 -22.78
N PRO A 746 -20.83 36.34 -22.77
CA PRO A 746 -20.32 36.93 -24.00
C PRO A 746 -19.34 35.98 -24.72
N ASN A 747 -19.26 36.11 -26.05
CA ASN A 747 -18.29 35.42 -26.91
C ASN A 747 -18.30 33.88 -26.78
N VAL A 748 -19.47 33.30 -26.57
CA VAL A 748 -19.63 31.85 -26.51
C VAL A 748 -19.70 31.22 -27.89
N ASN A 749 -19.14 30.02 -28.03
CA ASN A 749 -19.38 29.18 -29.20
C ASN A 749 -20.82 28.64 -29.13
N VAL A 750 -21.65 28.98 -30.11
CA VAL A 750 -23.06 28.59 -30.16
C VAL A 750 -23.24 27.07 -30.29
N ASN A 751 -22.29 26.37 -30.93
CA ASN A 751 -22.33 24.92 -31.12
C ASN A 751 -21.67 24.12 -29.99
N ALA A 752 -21.41 24.73 -28.83
CA ALA A 752 -20.69 24.09 -27.73
C ALA A 752 -21.40 22.82 -27.20
N SER A 753 -20.61 21.76 -27.01
CA SER A 753 -21.04 20.56 -26.31
C SER A 753 -20.98 20.73 -24.78
N LEU A 754 -21.42 19.72 -24.02
CA LEU A 754 -21.20 19.68 -22.58
C LEU A 754 -19.71 19.83 -22.23
N TYR A 755 -18.84 19.14 -22.96
CA TYR A 755 -17.40 19.17 -22.75
C TYR A 755 -16.84 20.58 -23.00
N ASP A 756 -17.26 21.25 -24.07
CA ASP A 756 -16.85 22.62 -24.39
C ASP A 756 -17.33 23.62 -23.32
N ILE A 757 -18.58 23.47 -22.85
CA ILE A 757 -19.14 24.30 -21.77
C ILE A 757 -18.33 24.12 -20.49
N LYS A 758 -17.99 22.88 -20.13
CA LYS A 758 -17.13 22.61 -18.96
C LYS A 758 -15.74 23.22 -19.13
N GLU A 759 -15.16 23.13 -20.33
CA GLU A 759 -13.87 23.73 -20.62
C GLU A 759 -13.92 25.26 -20.46
N TYR A 760 -14.96 25.91 -20.96
CA TYR A 760 -15.14 27.37 -20.88
C TYR A 760 -15.08 27.87 -19.43
N PHE A 761 -15.79 27.22 -18.51
CA PHE A 761 -15.86 27.66 -17.12
C PHE A 761 -14.70 27.17 -16.25
N GLN A 762 -14.13 25.99 -16.52
CA GLN A 762 -13.07 25.42 -15.70
C GLN A 762 -11.67 25.84 -16.19
N GLY A 763 -11.52 26.14 -17.48
CA GLY A 763 -10.22 26.39 -18.10
C GLY A 763 -9.31 25.15 -18.09
N ARG A 764 -8.06 25.35 -18.52
CA ARG A 764 -7.00 24.34 -18.53
C ARG A 764 -5.81 24.81 -17.68
N ASN A 765 -5.08 23.87 -17.12
CA ASN A 765 -3.82 24.14 -16.42
C ASN A 765 -2.64 24.30 -17.41
N GLU A 766 -1.45 24.61 -16.89
CA GLU A 766 -0.21 24.78 -17.68
C GLU A 766 0.17 23.56 -18.53
N LYS A 767 -0.32 22.36 -18.15
CA LYS A 767 -0.09 21.10 -18.89
C LYS A 767 -1.20 20.80 -19.91
N GLY A 768 -2.12 21.75 -20.15
CA GLY A 768 -3.24 21.58 -21.07
C GLY A 768 -4.38 20.70 -20.56
N LYS A 769 -4.36 20.25 -19.30
CA LYS A 769 -5.44 19.43 -18.71
C LYS A 769 -6.54 20.35 -18.16
N MET A 770 -7.80 20.04 -18.45
CA MET A 770 -8.96 20.75 -17.92
C MET A 770 -8.94 20.73 -16.37
N ASN A 771 -9.22 21.88 -15.76
CA ASN A 771 -9.26 21.97 -14.29
C ASN A 771 -10.50 21.25 -13.74
N ASN A 772 -10.40 20.72 -12.51
CA ASN A 772 -11.52 20.03 -11.85
C ASN A 772 -12.52 20.98 -11.19
N LYS A 773 -12.17 22.27 -11.07
CA LYS A 773 -12.95 23.30 -10.39
C LYS A 773 -13.04 24.55 -11.26
N SER A 774 -14.11 25.31 -11.07
CA SER A 774 -14.30 26.66 -11.64
C SER A 774 -14.38 27.67 -10.49
N THR A 775 -14.08 28.93 -10.78
CA THR A 775 -14.35 30.06 -9.89
C THR A 775 -15.74 30.67 -10.11
N ASP A 776 -16.48 30.25 -11.14
CA ASP A 776 -17.86 30.68 -11.39
C ASP A 776 -18.83 29.89 -10.50
N GLU A 777 -19.37 30.55 -9.46
CA GLU A 777 -20.24 29.94 -8.46
C GLU A 777 -21.55 29.43 -9.07
N THR A 778 -22.16 30.19 -9.98
CA THR A 778 -23.42 29.81 -10.64
C THR A 778 -23.23 28.57 -11.51
N TYR A 779 -22.16 28.53 -12.31
CA TYR A 779 -21.80 27.33 -13.06
C TYR A 779 -21.55 26.14 -12.12
N THR A 780 -20.84 26.36 -11.01
CA THR A 780 -20.52 25.30 -10.03
C THR A 780 -21.80 24.70 -9.44
N ASN A 781 -22.80 25.53 -9.13
CA ASN A 781 -24.11 25.07 -8.65
C ASN A 781 -24.88 24.30 -9.74
N LEU A 782 -24.93 24.82 -10.98
CA LEU A 782 -25.63 24.18 -12.09
C LEU A 782 -25.01 22.82 -12.48
N THR A 783 -23.68 22.74 -12.57
CA THR A 783 -22.99 21.47 -12.85
C THR A 783 -23.10 20.50 -11.67
N GLY A 784 -23.15 21.00 -10.43
CA GLY A 784 -23.43 20.20 -9.24
C GLY A 784 -24.82 19.56 -9.30
N ASN A 785 -25.85 20.35 -9.60
CA ASN A 785 -27.21 19.85 -9.80
C ASN A 785 -27.30 18.83 -10.93
N LEU A 786 -26.65 19.09 -12.08
CA LEU A 786 -26.61 18.12 -13.19
C LEU A 786 -25.97 16.78 -12.78
N ARG A 787 -24.86 16.81 -12.02
CA ARG A 787 -24.21 15.60 -11.50
C ARG A 787 -25.11 14.84 -10.52
N GLU A 788 -25.84 15.56 -9.67
CA GLU A 788 -26.81 14.94 -8.75
C GLU A 788 -27.93 14.23 -9.53
N LYS A 789 -28.54 14.88 -10.53
CA LYS A 789 -29.60 14.26 -11.34
C LYS A 789 -29.09 13.08 -12.17
N LEU A 790 -27.87 13.16 -12.69
CA LEU A 790 -27.22 12.04 -13.35
C LEU A 790 -27.01 10.85 -12.43
N LYS A 791 -26.67 11.10 -11.15
CA LYS A 791 -26.52 10.04 -10.15
C LYS A 791 -27.85 9.34 -9.88
N LEU A 792 -28.95 10.10 -9.72
CA LEU A 792 -30.29 9.52 -9.53
C LEU A 792 -30.73 8.70 -10.75
N LEU A 793 -30.44 9.18 -11.96
CA LEU A 793 -30.69 8.42 -13.19
C LEU A 793 -29.84 7.14 -13.25
N ALA A 794 -28.57 7.20 -12.84
CA ALA A 794 -27.71 6.03 -12.76
C ALA A 794 -28.24 4.97 -11.78
N GLU A 795 -28.70 5.40 -10.60
CA GLU A 795 -29.32 4.53 -9.58
C GLU A 795 -30.59 3.83 -10.11
N LYS A 796 -31.33 4.48 -11.02
CA LYS A 796 -32.47 3.87 -11.73
C LYS A 796 -32.05 2.87 -12.81
N ILE A 797 -30.99 3.17 -13.57
CA ILE A 797 -30.48 2.31 -14.64
C ILE A 797 -29.81 1.04 -14.08
N GLU A 798 -29.10 1.14 -12.95
CA GLU A 798 -28.27 0.07 -12.39
C GLU A 798 -29.01 -1.27 -12.18
N PRO A 799 -30.21 -1.36 -11.57
CA PRO A 799 -30.93 -2.64 -11.42
C PRO A 799 -31.18 -3.35 -12.75
N LYS A 800 -31.44 -2.60 -13.84
CA LYS A 800 -31.67 -3.14 -15.18
C LYS A 800 -30.44 -3.79 -15.79
N ILE A 801 -29.24 -3.36 -15.41
CA ILE A 801 -27.98 -3.97 -15.86
C ILE A 801 -27.89 -5.42 -15.42
N TYR A 802 -28.26 -5.69 -14.18
CA TYR A 802 -28.31 -7.04 -13.63
C TYR A 802 -29.48 -7.83 -14.21
N GLU A 803 -30.67 -7.22 -14.33
CA GLU A 803 -31.86 -7.83 -14.94
C GLU A 803 -31.58 -8.33 -16.37
N TYR A 804 -30.93 -7.50 -17.18
CA TYR A 804 -30.58 -7.83 -18.57
C TYR A 804 -29.28 -8.61 -18.71
N GLY A 805 -28.62 -8.94 -17.60
CA GLY A 805 -27.45 -9.81 -17.60
C GLY A 805 -26.19 -9.17 -18.17
N PHE A 806 -26.12 -7.84 -18.25
CA PHE A 806 -24.90 -7.11 -18.58
C PHE A 806 -23.83 -7.27 -17.49
N LEU A 807 -24.23 -7.52 -16.25
CA LEU A 807 -23.36 -7.92 -15.14
C LEU A 807 -23.98 -9.08 -14.35
N LYS A 808 -23.14 -9.81 -13.60
CA LYS A 808 -23.57 -10.75 -12.57
C LYS A 808 -23.61 -10.03 -11.22
N GLN A 809 -24.59 -10.37 -10.40
CA GLN A 809 -24.69 -9.89 -9.01
C GLN A 809 -23.65 -10.55 -8.12
#